data_AF-A0A840TJ41-F1
#
_entry.id   AF-A0A840TJ41-F1
#
_cell.length_a   1.000
_cell.length_b   1.000
_cell.length_c   1.000
_cell.angle_alpha   90.00
_cell.angle_beta   90.00
_cell.angle_gamma   90.00
#
_symmetry.space_group_name_H-M   'P 1'
#
loop_
_entity.id
_entity.type
_entity.pdbx_description
1 polymer ?
#
loop_
_entity_poly.entity_id
_entity_poly.type
_entity_poly.pdbx_seq_one_letter_code
_entity_poly.pdbx_strand_id
1 'polypeptide(L)'
;MPQRISLLKGNRALLRALFFLVLIPAGVKAQFQKPDVNMPSPNAASLGLYGEVPVSLYTGTPSIDIPLYTLEEGKIKVPISLSYHASGVRVNQHPGWVGLNWNLNAGGAITRVVKDLPDDKDLSKAGVERKYGYYFNQEIHNHSNWDSKLHIQFLITYARSSGAATFAQMDTEPDEFSFNFMGYSGKFYLNGEGKWQVRSDQYVQVELMEEVMLDVPDDMNLPPDRDHSFEAQEFEDIKKTFKGFILTTEDGTRYEFGGQASAIEYSVPFFSQYESNWEADSWYLTKITSPEGQQVVLTYEVSPAGQGKYIGTFAPSVYFVPSTWTDMEPWGLQPILNWLGVTSGGGTIPCIADMNMGRATQGVLYNGQLIRATYLKRIESATTRINFDTAPTVELKYANRLFENHMMDVWRNTGTVCDMFPYLYHKNEYQCGQEDNNDSLSTVLRRVLDQMVWRQLNNLEVVEKATDSRVAYRELHYTATEAERLRLLSVHFQDKANPLCASRYDLDYYHTPGNELPDYLDVGDQTDHWGFFNKNAKPLGSPGYLASINSDPDLPTSMPLKMAIFQQFYNHKEASEDILVLQEGSLRKVTYPTGGYSEFTYERHAASQYLHAWRNGDLTLMSEADLKIGGLRIREISSHDGTLAKIQRYEYTDGTSSSGILAGKHQYHWPEYRVEASTSSDITYYREVFSYQNLLPTGINAQGSHIGYRQVKEVQSDGSYTLHRFTNYESDYPTDRLRHMDVAVDLSKRMQSVGAQYDPRIDRSWERGQLLSQEIYNSAHQLLLRRQNSYQRLSSDYVRSASASSFVVCRANPEFAPSHARVYTGLPYRYETHLFRRVREEVFQHDVEDPTAYSLDVTEYSYNQQGFPVDVKHTRNDSYTRTKNRYVGDYVFSHPAPSFADPQAELLHRMQQRGMVGRLVEQQVWNNQTPGVSSPTGPERLVEGYLNTFRDYSSPAQLAAGQLNLQVQHTRRFVSATPPTSAPLSSLGATGSVYAFTADSRYTRTEVEFAPDATGYTAWGEPQHFRGADEIWTTLDWGTGAQSSRLLARSQGALTTTFEYSQPLVGVSKITDPTGYWKTYEYDGFNRLLRVKDPQGRSLQAYRYFLTNSQGCP
;
A
#
# COMPACT_ATOMS: atom_id res chain seq x y z
N MET A 1 -17.81 94.33 5.77
CA MET A 1 -17.28 94.42 7.14
C MET A 1 -18.23 93.67 8.06
N PRO A 2 -17.77 92.84 9.01
CA PRO A 2 -16.44 92.21 9.17
C PRO A 2 -16.52 90.68 8.86
N GLN A 3 -15.57 90.05 8.15
CA GLN A 3 -14.16 89.67 8.41
C GLN A 3 -13.97 88.20 8.84
N ARG A 4 -12.92 87.62 8.24
CA ARG A 4 -12.40 86.24 8.25
C ARG A 4 -11.88 85.74 9.62
N ILE A 5 -11.73 84.40 9.75
CA ILE A 5 -10.57 83.58 10.25
C ILE A 5 -11.15 82.18 10.60
N SER A 6 -11.05 81.12 9.80
CA SER A 6 -9.95 80.18 9.44
C SER A 6 -9.79 78.93 10.37
N LEU A 7 -9.64 77.76 9.71
CA LEU A 7 -8.96 76.50 10.13
C LEU A 7 -9.66 75.70 11.28
N LEU A 8 -10.10 74.44 11.14
CA LEU A 8 -9.43 73.26 10.57
C LEU A 8 -10.44 72.09 10.45
N LYS A 9 -10.37 71.36 9.33
CA LYS A 9 -10.97 70.03 9.12
C LYS A 9 -10.19 68.99 9.96
N GLY A 10 -10.87 67.97 10.48
CA GLY A 10 -10.18 66.78 10.98
C GLY A 10 -11.08 65.76 11.68
N ASN A 11 -11.18 64.57 11.09
CA ASN A 11 -11.61 63.30 11.68
C ASN A 11 -13.10 63.02 11.95
N ARG A 12 -13.85 62.83 10.86
CA ARG A 12 -15.00 61.88 10.81
C ARG A 12 -14.57 60.41 10.69
N ALA A 13 -13.32 60.08 11.07
CA ALA A 13 -12.75 58.73 11.01
C ALA A 13 -12.87 57.94 12.33
N LEU A 14 -13.18 58.60 13.45
CA LEU A 14 -13.16 57.95 14.78
C LEU A 14 -14.52 57.42 15.28
N LEU A 15 -15.64 57.77 14.64
CA LEU A 15 -16.97 57.21 14.97
C LEU A 15 -17.42 56.06 14.06
N ARG A 16 -16.66 55.73 13.00
CA ARG A 16 -16.88 54.53 12.17
C ARG A 16 -16.00 53.33 12.59
N ALA A 17 -15.04 53.55 13.50
CA ALA A 17 -14.11 52.53 13.98
C ALA A 17 -14.62 51.75 15.22
N LEU A 18 -15.76 52.12 15.80
CA LEU A 18 -16.33 51.43 16.98
C LEU A 18 -17.58 50.59 16.70
N PHE A 19 -17.95 50.40 15.43
CA PHE A 19 -19.09 49.57 15.02
C PHE A 19 -18.74 48.51 13.96
N PHE A 20 -17.44 48.25 13.75
CA PHE A 20 -16.91 47.33 12.74
C PHE A 20 -16.00 46.24 13.32
N LEU A 21 -16.22 45.83 14.59
CA LEU A 21 -15.36 44.85 15.26
C LEU A 21 -16.00 43.49 15.54
N VAL A 22 -17.26 43.25 15.19
CA VAL A 22 -17.85 41.90 15.21
C VAL A 22 -18.92 41.87 14.14
N LEU A 23 -18.69 41.13 13.04
CA LEU A 23 -19.66 40.53 12.11
C LEU A 23 -18.98 40.35 10.73
N ILE A 24 -18.23 39.26 10.60
CA ILE A 24 -17.90 38.68 9.28
C ILE A 24 -18.61 37.31 9.26
N PRO A 25 -19.45 37.01 8.25
CA PRO A 25 -20.11 35.72 8.17
C PRO A 25 -19.08 34.65 7.80
N ALA A 26 -18.86 33.69 8.71
CA ALA A 26 -18.16 32.46 8.40
C ALA A 26 -19.20 31.45 7.92
N GLY A 27 -19.15 31.04 6.65
CA GLY A 27 -19.80 29.81 6.22
C GLY A 27 -19.16 28.64 6.96
N VAL A 28 -19.96 27.84 7.66
CA VAL A 28 -19.48 26.67 8.41
C VAL A 28 -19.93 25.44 7.65
N LYS A 29 -19.00 24.59 7.17
CA LYS A 29 -19.37 23.24 6.73
C LYS A 29 -19.56 22.39 7.98
N ALA A 30 -20.81 22.02 8.28
CA ALA A 30 -21.15 21.07 9.34
C ALA A 30 -20.73 19.64 8.96
N GLN A 31 -19.45 19.32 9.05
CA GLN A 31 -18.99 17.97 8.77
C GLN A 31 -18.99 17.14 10.06
N PHE A 32 -19.96 16.23 10.15
CA PHE A 32 -19.61 14.89 10.62
C PHE A 32 -18.46 14.43 9.72
N GLN A 33 -17.40 13.79 10.24
CA GLN A 33 -16.32 13.26 9.38
C GLN A 33 -16.96 12.50 8.22
N LYS A 34 -16.99 13.16 7.05
CA LYS A 34 -17.30 12.48 5.80
C LYS A 34 -16.04 11.65 5.59
N PRO A 35 -16.18 10.37 5.25
CA PRO A 35 -15.02 9.60 4.87
C PRO A 35 -14.25 10.36 3.78
N ASP A 36 -12.99 10.69 4.05
CA ASP A 36 -12.09 11.35 3.10
C ASP A 36 -11.85 10.37 1.96
N VAL A 37 -12.60 10.50 0.87
CA VAL A 37 -12.44 9.63 -0.29
C VAL A 37 -11.91 10.47 -1.44
N ASN A 38 -10.60 10.69 -1.41
CA ASN A 38 -9.87 10.80 -2.64
C ASN A 38 -9.92 9.42 -3.34
N MET A 39 -10.44 9.38 -4.57
CA MET A 39 -10.59 8.13 -5.33
C MET A 39 -9.51 8.12 -6.41
N PRO A 40 -8.44 7.31 -6.25
CA PRO A 40 -7.44 7.17 -7.30
C PRO A 40 -8.07 6.63 -8.59
N SER A 41 -7.38 6.81 -9.72
CA SER A 41 -7.82 6.19 -10.98
C SER A 41 -7.94 4.67 -10.82
N PRO A 42 -8.76 3.98 -11.64
CA PRO A 42 -8.82 2.51 -11.60
C PRO A 42 -7.45 1.83 -11.70
N ASN A 43 -6.48 2.42 -12.43
CA ASN A 43 -5.12 1.90 -12.57
C ASN A 43 -4.27 2.10 -11.30
N ALA A 44 -4.35 3.27 -10.67
CA ALA A 44 -3.66 3.52 -9.40
C ALA A 44 -4.31 2.76 -8.24
N ALA A 45 -5.65 2.73 -8.20
CA ALA A 45 -6.45 1.99 -7.23
C ALA A 45 -6.18 0.49 -7.27
N SER A 46 -6.03 -0.10 -8.46
CA SER A 46 -5.70 -1.52 -8.59
C SER A 46 -4.30 -1.80 -8.01
N LEU A 47 -3.30 -0.99 -8.35
CA LEU A 47 -1.95 -1.12 -7.77
C LEU A 47 -1.94 -0.99 -6.24
N GLY A 48 -2.73 -0.05 -5.69
CA GLY A 48 -2.96 0.10 -4.26
C GLY A 48 -3.62 -1.13 -3.63
N LEU A 49 -4.68 -1.67 -4.26
CA LEU A 49 -5.40 -2.86 -3.80
C LEU A 49 -4.48 -4.08 -3.66
N TYR A 50 -3.58 -4.33 -4.60
CA TYR A 50 -2.62 -5.45 -4.50
C TYR A 50 -1.55 -5.23 -3.42
N GLY A 51 -1.28 -3.97 -3.04
CA GLY A 51 -0.36 -3.64 -1.95
C GLY A 51 -1.03 -3.68 -0.57
N GLU A 52 -2.34 -3.39 -0.51
CA GLU A 52 -3.10 -3.33 0.73
C GLU A 52 -3.83 -4.63 1.09
N VAL A 53 -4.31 -5.39 0.09
CA VAL A 53 -4.99 -6.69 0.27
C VAL A 53 -4.04 -7.83 -0.09
N PRO A 54 -3.50 -8.57 0.88
CA PRO A 54 -2.67 -9.72 0.58
C PRO A 54 -3.54 -10.82 -0.07
N VAL A 55 -3.20 -11.18 -1.32
CA VAL A 55 -3.73 -12.38 -1.96
C VAL A 55 -3.22 -13.59 -1.18
N SER A 56 -4.13 -14.20 -0.41
CA SER A 56 -3.73 -15.18 0.58
C SER A 56 -4.90 -16.07 0.99
N LEU A 57 -4.56 -17.20 1.60
CA LEU A 57 -5.55 -18.06 2.25
C LEU A 57 -6.32 -17.28 3.35
N TYR A 58 -5.68 -16.34 4.03
CA TYR A 58 -6.30 -15.52 5.08
C TYR A 58 -7.49 -14.71 4.55
N THR A 59 -7.44 -14.20 3.34
CA THR A 59 -8.56 -13.45 2.71
C THR A 59 -9.46 -14.35 1.86
N GLY A 60 -9.02 -15.57 1.56
CA GLY A 60 -9.75 -16.52 0.71
C GLY A 60 -9.61 -16.25 -0.78
N THR A 61 -8.62 -15.45 -1.19
CA THR A 61 -8.34 -15.12 -2.59
C THR A 61 -7.09 -15.86 -3.10
N PRO A 62 -7.16 -16.54 -4.26
CA PRO A 62 -6.01 -17.21 -4.88
C PRO A 62 -5.15 -16.26 -5.73
N SER A 63 -3.86 -16.57 -5.87
CA SER A 63 -2.96 -15.87 -6.81
C SER A 63 -3.16 -16.39 -8.22
N ILE A 64 -3.49 -15.49 -9.15
CA ILE A 64 -3.72 -15.79 -10.56
C ILE A 64 -2.94 -14.77 -11.39
N ASP A 65 -1.86 -15.23 -12.01
CA ASP A 65 -0.87 -14.38 -12.68
C ASP A 65 -0.57 -14.87 -14.10
N ILE A 66 -0.44 -13.92 -15.05
CA ILE A 66 0.02 -14.17 -16.43
C ILE A 66 1.33 -13.39 -16.63
N PRO A 67 2.50 -14.06 -16.67
CA PRO A 67 3.76 -13.40 -16.96
C PRO A 67 3.83 -12.97 -18.42
N LEU A 68 4.14 -11.70 -18.67
CA LEU A 68 4.23 -11.12 -20.02
C LEU A 68 5.68 -11.03 -20.52
N TYR A 69 6.57 -10.49 -19.69
CA TYR A 69 8.01 -10.35 -19.96
C TYR A 69 8.80 -10.05 -18.66
N THR A 70 10.12 -10.18 -18.65
CA THR A 70 10.97 -9.66 -17.58
C THR A 70 12.15 -8.92 -18.21
N LEU A 71 12.24 -7.62 -17.97
CA LEU A 71 13.40 -6.83 -18.39
C LEU A 71 14.52 -7.02 -17.39
N GLU A 72 15.72 -7.32 -17.87
CA GLU A 72 16.92 -7.46 -17.05
C GLU A 72 17.99 -6.46 -17.52
N GLU A 73 18.52 -5.66 -16.60
CA GLU A 73 19.61 -4.71 -16.84
C GLU A 73 20.60 -4.77 -15.66
N GLY A 74 21.72 -5.48 -15.86
CA GLY A 74 22.66 -5.75 -14.79
C GLY A 74 22.02 -6.55 -13.65
N LYS A 75 21.88 -5.94 -12.47
CA LYS A 75 21.19 -6.54 -11.31
C LYS A 75 19.71 -6.14 -11.22
N ILE A 76 19.26 -5.17 -12.02
CA ILE A 76 17.87 -4.71 -12.03
C ILE A 76 17.03 -5.73 -12.78
N LYS A 77 15.94 -6.19 -12.15
CA LYS A 77 14.92 -7.02 -12.78
C LYS A 77 13.57 -6.33 -12.67
N VAL A 78 12.90 -6.15 -13.81
CA VAL A 78 11.58 -5.56 -13.90
C VAL A 78 10.63 -6.61 -14.47
N PRO A 79 9.92 -7.37 -13.62
CA PRO A 79 8.88 -8.29 -14.08
C PRO A 79 7.68 -7.49 -14.62
N ILE A 80 7.14 -7.95 -15.75
CA ILE A 80 5.92 -7.45 -16.36
C ILE A 80 4.91 -8.59 -16.36
N SER A 81 3.82 -8.45 -15.62
CA SER A 81 2.78 -9.49 -15.52
C SER A 81 1.39 -8.88 -15.38
N LEU A 82 0.36 -9.70 -15.65
CA LEU A 82 -1.02 -9.40 -15.28
C LEU A 82 -1.38 -10.20 -14.02
N SER A 83 -2.03 -9.59 -13.05
CA SER A 83 -2.61 -10.27 -11.88
C SER A 83 -4.13 -10.07 -11.83
N TYR A 84 -4.87 -11.09 -11.38
CA TYR A 84 -6.33 -11.04 -11.25
C TYR A 84 -6.78 -11.11 -9.78
N HIS A 85 -7.67 -10.21 -9.37
CA HIS A 85 -8.19 -10.14 -8.00
C HIS A 85 -9.53 -10.88 -7.89
N ALA A 86 -9.49 -12.07 -7.27
CA ALA A 86 -10.60 -13.03 -7.29
C ALA A 86 -11.61 -12.90 -6.13
N SER A 87 -11.99 -11.67 -5.75
CA SER A 87 -12.98 -11.39 -4.69
C SER A 87 -14.43 -11.27 -5.17
N GLY A 88 -14.68 -11.44 -6.46
CA GLY A 88 -15.96 -11.09 -7.11
C GLY A 88 -15.96 -9.68 -7.72
N VAL A 89 -16.99 -9.37 -8.50
CA VAL A 89 -17.12 -8.08 -9.21
C VAL A 89 -17.82 -7.05 -8.33
N ARG A 90 -17.16 -5.91 -8.12
CA ARG A 90 -17.82 -4.71 -7.57
C ARG A 90 -18.49 -3.95 -8.71
N VAL A 91 -19.81 -3.86 -8.67
CA VAL A 91 -20.64 -3.41 -9.81
C VAL A 91 -20.29 -2.00 -10.29
N ASN A 92 -20.02 -1.10 -9.34
CA ASN A 92 -19.74 0.31 -9.61
C ASN A 92 -18.24 0.63 -9.76
N GLN A 93 -17.37 -0.37 -9.64
CA GLN A 93 -15.95 -0.19 -9.87
C GLN A 93 -15.67 -0.20 -11.37
N HIS A 94 -15.11 0.88 -11.88
CA HIS A 94 -14.67 0.95 -13.27
C HIS A 94 -13.42 0.07 -13.48
N PRO A 95 -13.32 -0.71 -14.56
CA PRO A 95 -12.11 -1.47 -14.87
C PRO A 95 -10.92 -0.56 -15.15
N GLY A 96 -9.72 -1.05 -14.84
CA GLY A 96 -8.48 -0.47 -15.33
C GLY A 96 -8.26 -0.79 -16.82
N TRP A 97 -7.19 -0.25 -17.38
CA TRP A 97 -6.81 -0.39 -18.80
C TRP A 97 -6.51 -1.83 -19.28
N VAL A 98 -6.50 -2.82 -18.39
CA VAL A 98 -6.35 -4.25 -18.73
C VAL A 98 -7.60 -5.07 -18.39
N GLY A 99 -8.73 -4.41 -18.12
CA GLY A 99 -10.03 -5.03 -17.89
C GLY A 99 -10.36 -5.28 -16.42
N LEU A 100 -11.61 -5.67 -16.19
CA LEU A 100 -12.21 -5.85 -14.87
C LEU A 100 -11.42 -6.84 -14.01
N ASN A 101 -11.09 -6.43 -12.78
CA ASN A 101 -10.31 -7.17 -11.78
C ASN A 101 -8.88 -7.58 -12.20
N TRP A 102 -8.43 -7.23 -13.41
CA TRP A 102 -7.04 -7.40 -13.84
C TRP A 102 -6.21 -6.16 -13.53
N ASN A 103 -4.94 -6.37 -13.20
CA ASN A 103 -3.95 -5.31 -13.01
C ASN A 103 -2.67 -5.62 -13.77
N LEU A 104 -2.04 -4.59 -14.34
CA LEU A 104 -0.72 -4.69 -14.95
C LEU A 104 0.35 -4.36 -13.92
N ASN A 105 1.17 -5.34 -13.57
CA ASN A 105 2.37 -5.14 -12.78
C ASN A 105 3.51 -4.79 -13.75
N ALA A 106 3.78 -3.51 -13.99
CA ALA A 106 4.82 -3.05 -14.91
C ALA A 106 5.51 -1.76 -14.40
N GLY A 107 6.03 -1.82 -13.18
CA GLY A 107 6.57 -0.65 -12.47
C GLY A 107 6.04 -0.60 -11.04
N GLY A 108 5.54 0.56 -10.65
CA GLY A 108 4.89 0.76 -9.37
C GLY A 108 4.37 2.17 -9.23
N ALA A 109 3.63 2.43 -8.16
CA ALA A 109 3.11 3.74 -7.84
C ALA A 109 3.15 3.99 -6.34
N ILE A 110 3.15 5.27 -5.98
CA ILE A 110 2.82 5.78 -4.66
C ILE A 110 1.45 6.44 -4.78
N THR A 111 0.47 6.03 -3.98
CA THR A 111 -0.88 6.59 -3.92
C THR A 111 -1.08 7.31 -2.59
N ARG A 112 -1.86 8.39 -2.58
CA ARG A 112 -2.09 9.23 -1.39
C ARG A 112 -3.53 9.17 -0.93
N VAL A 113 -3.72 9.12 0.39
CA VAL A 113 -4.98 9.45 1.05
C VAL A 113 -4.76 10.74 1.83
N VAL A 114 -5.46 11.80 1.39
CA VAL A 114 -5.40 13.11 2.04
C VAL A 114 -6.10 13.05 3.41
N LYS A 115 -5.45 13.57 4.45
CA LYS A 115 -5.99 13.73 5.80
C LYS A 115 -6.06 15.22 6.11
N ASP A 116 -7.26 15.75 6.34
CA ASP A 116 -7.50 17.21 6.47
C ASP A 116 -7.19 17.98 5.18
N LEU A 117 -5.95 18.39 4.95
CA LEU A 117 -5.52 19.10 3.74
C LEU A 117 -4.32 18.38 3.11
N PRO A 118 -4.03 18.60 1.81
CA PRO A 118 -2.80 18.09 1.23
C PRO A 118 -1.55 18.59 1.98
N ASP A 119 -0.69 17.67 2.44
CA ASP A 119 0.65 17.93 2.98
C ASP A 119 1.44 19.01 2.23
N ASP A 120 1.33 19.07 0.89
CA ASP A 120 2.03 19.99 -0.02
C ASP A 120 1.23 21.25 -0.40
N LYS A 121 0.10 21.53 0.27
CA LYS A 121 -0.78 22.66 -0.06
C LYS A 121 -0.08 24.02 0.08
N ASP A 122 0.29 24.60 -1.06
CA ASP A 122 0.90 25.92 -1.20
C ASP A 122 0.06 26.82 -2.11
N LEU A 123 -0.47 27.90 -1.54
CA LEU A 123 -1.23 28.95 -2.23
C LEU A 123 -0.44 30.27 -2.29
N SER A 124 0.87 30.23 -2.07
CA SER A 124 1.70 31.43 -2.06
C SER A 124 1.65 32.19 -3.40
N LYS A 125 1.56 33.52 -3.31
CA LYS A 125 1.59 34.44 -4.46
C LYS A 125 2.74 35.43 -4.33
N ALA A 126 3.05 36.16 -5.39
CA ALA A 126 4.14 37.13 -5.42
C ALA A 126 4.07 38.12 -4.23
N GLY A 127 4.91 37.90 -3.21
CA GLY A 127 4.99 38.72 -1.99
C GLY A 127 4.08 38.30 -0.83
N VAL A 128 3.30 37.23 -0.95
CA VAL A 128 2.41 36.71 0.12
C VAL A 128 2.59 35.20 0.26
N GLU A 129 3.22 34.75 1.35
CA GLU A 129 3.37 33.33 1.65
C GLU A 129 2.09 32.75 2.26
N ARG A 130 1.60 31.65 1.70
CA ARG A 130 0.36 30.95 2.09
C ARG A 130 0.54 29.43 2.03
N LYS A 131 1.38 28.91 2.93
CA LYS A 131 1.74 27.49 3.03
C LYS A 131 0.90 26.80 4.09
N TYR A 132 -0.14 26.09 3.68
CA TYR A 132 -1.13 25.49 4.58
C TYR A 132 -0.87 24.01 4.86
N GLY A 133 -0.23 23.29 3.94
CA GLY A 133 0.00 21.85 4.06
C GLY A 133 0.92 21.47 5.21
N TYR A 134 0.77 20.24 5.69
CA TYR A 134 1.50 19.71 6.83
C TYR A 134 3.02 19.70 6.63
N TYR A 135 3.52 19.50 5.40
CA TYR A 135 4.96 19.53 5.10
C TYR A 135 5.64 20.87 5.41
N PHE A 136 4.88 21.96 5.46
CA PHE A 136 5.40 23.27 5.83
C PHE A 136 5.20 23.60 7.31
N ASN A 137 4.37 22.82 8.01
CA ASN A 137 3.88 23.11 9.36
C ASN A 137 4.04 21.91 10.31
N GLN A 138 4.83 20.89 9.97
CA GLN A 138 4.90 19.59 10.66
C GLN A 138 5.27 19.69 12.15
N GLU A 139 6.01 20.74 12.53
CA GLU A 139 6.43 21.01 13.91
C GLU A 139 5.25 21.24 14.86
N ILE A 140 4.02 21.42 14.37
CA ILE A 140 2.81 21.56 15.20
C ILE A 140 2.62 20.40 16.19
N HIS A 141 3.07 19.18 15.84
CA HIS A 141 2.98 17.99 16.71
C HIS A 141 4.25 17.74 17.53
N ASN A 142 5.27 18.60 17.42
CA ASN A 142 6.52 18.49 18.17
C ASN A 142 6.40 19.11 19.58
N HIS A 143 5.30 18.80 20.27
CA HIS A 143 5.03 19.26 21.63
C HIS A 143 4.88 18.07 22.58
N SER A 144 5.36 18.22 23.83
CA SER A 144 5.33 17.13 24.83
C SER A 144 3.92 16.74 25.27
N ASN A 145 2.92 17.59 25.04
CA ASN A 145 1.51 17.38 25.38
C ASN A 145 0.61 17.15 24.15
N TRP A 146 1.20 16.73 23.02
CA TRP A 146 0.49 16.52 21.75
C TRP A 146 -0.78 15.66 21.89
N ASP A 147 -0.78 14.72 22.84
CA ASP A 147 -1.87 13.79 23.10
C ASP A 147 -2.90 14.29 24.14
N SER A 148 -2.94 15.60 24.38
CA SER A 148 -3.85 16.22 25.35
C SER A 148 -5.01 16.96 24.68
N LYS A 149 -6.15 17.02 25.38
CA LYS A 149 -7.32 17.83 24.98
C LYS A 149 -6.95 19.32 24.77
N LEU A 150 -6.04 19.84 25.59
CA LEU A 150 -5.52 21.21 25.48
C LEU A 150 -4.74 21.43 24.18
N HIS A 151 -4.00 20.42 23.72
CA HIS A 151 -3.27 20.52 22.47
C HIS A 151 -4.22 20.55 21.27
N ILE A 152 -5.26 19.71 21.24
CA ILE A 152 -6.28 19.78 20.18
C ILE A 152 -6.98 21.14 20.18
N GLN A 153 -7.32 21.64 21.36
CA GLN A 153 -7.88 22.98 21.51
C GLN A 153 -6.94 24.05 20.95
N PHE A 154 -5.64 23.91 21.19
CA PHE A 154 -4.62 24.77 20.61
C PHE A 154 -4.62 24.66 19.08
N LEU A 155 -4.57 23.46 18.49
CA LEU A 155 -4.58 23.27 17.03
C LEU A 155 -5.78 23.96 16.37
N ILE A 156 -6.98 23.76 16.92
CA ILE A 156 -8.22 24.37 16.42
C ILE A 156 -8.17 25.91 16.48
N THR A 157 -7.52 26.47 17.51
CA THR A 157 -7.44 27.92 17.70
C THR A 157 -6.30 28.53 16.87
N TYR A 158 -5.17 27.82 16.81
CA TYR A 158 -3.95 28.19 16.10
C TYR A 158 -4.20 28.24 14.59
N ALA A 159 -4.84 27.20 14.02
CA ALA A 159 -5.22 27.09 12.60
C ALA A 159 -6.12 28.24 12.11
N ARG A 160 -6.61 29.10 13.01
CA ARG A 160 -7.47 30.25 12.70
C ARG A 160 -6.84 31.61 12.99
N SER A 161 -5.73 31.63 13.73
CA SER A 161 -5.12 32.86 14.25
C SER A 161 -3.99 33.41 13.38
N SER A 162 -3.59 32.69 12.32
CA SER A 162 -2.48 33.00 11.41
C SER A 162 -2.70 34.23 10.49
N GLY A 163 -3.60 35.14 10.83
CA GLY A 163 -3.63 36.51 10.26
C GLY A 163 -4.21 36.67 8.86
N ALA A 164 -4.64 35.60 8.18
CA ALA A 164 -5.39 35.72 6.94
C ALA A 164 -6.87 35.93 7.26
N ALA A 165 -7.43 37.06 6.84
CA ALA A 165 -8.88 37.34 6.91
C ALA A 165 -9.74 36.40 6.02
N THR A 166 -9.16 35.28 5.56
CA THR A 166 -9.61 34.49 4.41
C THR A 166 -9.41 32.99 4.71
N PHE A 167 -10.48 32.34 5.15
CA PHE A 167 -10.92 30.94 4.97
C PHE A 167 -9.98 29.70 5.07
N ALA A 168 -8.65 29.79 5.14
CA ALA A 168 -7.79 28.61 5.05
C ALA A 168 -7.29 28.13 6.43
N GLN A 169 -7.74 26.94 6.83
CA GLN A 169 -7.21 26.18 7.97
C GLN A 169 -5.81 25.67 7.63
N MET A 170 -4.90 25.66 8.61
CA MET A 170 -3.64 24.91 8.49
C MET A 170 -3.94 23.42 8.62
N ASP A 171 -3.19 22.63 7.87
CA ASP A 171 -3.24 21.18 7.93
C ASP A 171 -2.73 20.65 9.26
N THR A 172 -3.54 19.79 9.90
CA THR A 172 -3.26 19.23 11.22
C THR A 172 -2.96 17.74 11.22
N GLU A 173 -3.04 17.06 10.07
CA GLU A 173 -2.91 15.61 9.98
C GLU A 173 -1.93 15.26 8.85
N PRO A 174 -0.84 14.50 9.09
CA PRO A 174 -0.01 14.04 7.99
C PRO A 174 -0.80 13.10 7.07
N ASP A 175 -0.61 13.29 5.78
CA ASP A 175 -1.16 12.41 4.76
C ASP A 175 -0.58 10.99 4.82
N GLU A 176 -1.38 10.05 4.32
CA GLU A 176 -0.97 8.66 4.18
C GLU A 176 -0.54 8.37 2.74
N PHE A 177 0.70 7.96 2.55
CA PHE A 177 1.22 7.53 1.25
C PHE A 177 1.43 6.01 1.24
N SER A 178 0.73 5.29 0.37
CA SER A 178 0.89 3.85 0.15
C SER A 178 1.76 3.62 -1.08
N PHE A 179 2.74 2.70 -1.03
CA PHE A 179 3.56 2.32 -2.17
C PHE A 179 3.42 0.84 -2.50
N ASN A 180 3.53 0.51 -3.80
CA ASN A 180 3.68 -0.85 -4.30
C ASN A 180 4.56 -0.84 -5.55
N PHE A 181 5.70 -1.53 -5.51
CA PHE A 181 6.63 -1.65 -6.63
C PHE A 181 7.57 -2.84 -6.45
N MET A 182 7.91 -3.57 -7.51
CA MET A 182 8.98 -4.59 -7.53
C MET A 182 9.00 -5.58 -6.34
N GLY A 183 7.83 -5.93 -5.80
CA GLY A 183 7.69 -6.81 -4.63
C GLY A 183 7.77 -6.14 -3.26
N TYR A 184 7.98 -4.82 -3.21
CA TYR A 184 7.92 -3.99 -2.00
C TYR A 184 6.56 -3.31 -1.90
N SER A 185 5.97 -3.33 -0.71
CA SER A 185 4.74 -2.60 -0.40
C SER A 185 4.73 -2.08 1.03
N GLY A 186 4.07 -0.97 1.26
CA GLY A 186 3.98 -0.37 2.59
C GLY A 186 3.35 1.01 2.56
N LYS A 187 3.41 1.69 3.70
CA LYS A 187 2.94 3.08 3.85
C LYS A 187 4.04 3.95 4.45
N PHE A 188 3.98 5.25 4.23
CA PHE A 188 4.86 6.20 4.91
C PHE A 188 4.15 7.51 5.23
N TYR A 189 4.66 8.21 6.24
CA TYR A 189 4.08 9.42 6.82
C TYR A 189 5.18 10.40 7.22
N LEU A 190 4.91 11.71 7.15
CA LEU A 190 5.84 12.72 7.63
C LEU A 190 5.67 12.91 9.15
N ASN A 191 6.76 12.78 9.92
CA ASN A 191 6.71 13.06 11.35
C ASN A 191 6.92 14.55 11.68
N GLY A 192 6.67 14.94 12.92
CA GLY A 192 6.83 16.32 13.37
C GLY A 192 8.28 16.85 13.38
N GLU A 193 9.28 15.99 13.13
CA GLU A 193 10.69 16.38 12.95
C GLU A 193 11.04 16.57 11.45
N GLY A 194 10.06 16.47 10.54
CA GLY A 194 10.30 16.53 9.10
C GLY A 194 10.96 15.28 8.50
N LYS A 195 10.88 14.13 9.18
CA LYS A 195 11.43 12.85 8.68
C LYS A 195 10.30 11.91 8.27
N TRP A 196 10.49 11.27 7.11
CA TRP A 196 9.61 10.21 6.63
C TRP A 196 9.78 8.94 7.47
N GLN A 197 8.67 8.45 8.01
CA GLN A 197 8.61 7.18 8.73
C GLN A 197 7.89 6.15 7.87
N VAL A 198 8.52 4.98 7.69
CA VAL A 198 8.04 3.94 6.78
C VAL A 198 7.53 2.75 7.58
N ARG A 199 6.37 2.24 7.15
CA ARG A 199 5.74 1.03 7.64
C ARG A 199 5.73 0.00 6.50
N SER A 200 6.59 -1.01 6.60
CA SER A 200 6.80 -2.03 5.55
C SER A 200 7.40 -3.31 6.14
N ASP A 201 7.09 -4.46 5.53
CA ASP A 201 7.72 -5.74 5.87
C ASP A 201 9.17 -5.84 5.37
N GLN A 202 9.59 -4.95 4.48
CA GLN A 202 10.96 -4.83 4.00
C GLN A 202 11.52 -3.44 4.28
N TYR A 203 12.85 -3.35 4.40
CA TYR A 203 13.50 -2.07 4.62
C TYR A 203 13.38 -1.18 3.39
N VAL A 204 12.78 -0.01 3.58
CA VAL A 204 12.68 1.03 2.55
C VAL A 204 12.91 2.37 3.24
N GLN A 205 13.81 3.17 2.68
CA GLN A 205 14.02 4.56 3.07
C GLN A 205 13.31 5.48 2.06
N VAL A 206 12.65 6.52 2.54
CA VAL A 206 11.91 7.49 1.70
C VAL A 206 12.56 8.87 1.81
N GLU A 207 12.76 9.52 0.66
CA GLU A 207 13.24 10.88 0.51
C GLU A 207 12.39 11.63 -0.53
N LEU A 208 12.33 12.96 -0.44
CA LEU A 208 11.80 13.80 -1.52
C LEU A 208 12.89 14.06 -2.57
N MET A 209 12.49 14.32 -3.81
CA MET A 209 13.42 14.82 -4.84
C MET A 209 14.03 16.17 -4.44
N GLU A 210 15.27 16.46 -4.91
CA GLU A 210 16.01 17.70 -4.57
C GLU A 210 15.21 18.98 -4.87
N GLU A 211 14.59 19.03 -6.04
CA GLU A 211 13.56 20.02 -6.34
C GLU A 211 12.23 19.50 -5.80
N VAL A 212 11.91 19.89 -4.57
CA VAL A 212 10.78 19.31 -3.82
C VAL A 212 9.43 19.55 -4.49
N MET A 213 9.24 20.73 -5.07
CA MET A 213 7.95 21.18 -5.62
C MET A 213 8.01 21.28 -7.15
N LEU A 214 6.96 20.85 -7.81
CA LEU A 214 6.75 20.92 -9.26
C LEU A 214 5.57 21.85 -9.54
N ASP A 215 5.71 22.71 -10.55
CA ASP A 215 4.58 23.52 -11.03
C ASP A 215 3.51 22.61 -11.62
N VAL A 216 2.26 22.83 -11.22
CA VAL A 216 1.15 22.05 -11.75
C VAL A 216 0.92 22.40 -13.23
N PRO A 217 0.55 21.41 -14.07
CA PRO A 217 0.23 21.65 -15.47
C PRO A 217 -0.76 22.80 -15.71
N ASP A 218 -0.48 23.64 -16.72
CA ASP A 218 -1.30 24.81 -17.08
C ASP A 218 -2.74 24.45 -17.41
N ASP A 219 -2.95 23.25 -17.93
CA ASP A 219 -4.23 22.72 -18.33
C ASP A 219 -5.15 22.38 -17.14
N MET A 220 -4.66 22.54 -15.90
CA MET A 220 -5.43 22.41 -14.65
C MET A 220 -5.80 23.76 -14.03
N ASN A 221 -5.33 24.87 -14.59
CA ASN A 221 -5.76 26.20 -14.16
C ASN A 221 -7.19 26.48 -14.64
N LEU A 222 -7.97 27.21 -13.83
CA LEU A 222 -9.28 27.68 -14.25
C LEU A 222 -9.14 28.68 -15.43
N PRO A 223 -10.12 28.73 -16.36
CA PRO A 223 -10.09 29.67 -17.49
C PRO A 223 -10.05 31.15 -17.03
N PRO A 224 -9.24 32.03 -17.67
CA PRO A 224 -9.03 33.42 -17.20
C PRO A 224 -10.25 34.38 -17.29
N ASP A 225 -11.26 34.07 -18.12
CA ASP A 225 -12.29 35.03 -18.57
C ASP A 225 -13.60 35.02 -17.73
N ARG A 226 -13.60 34.58 -16.45
CA ARG A 226 -14.83 34.49 -15.65
C ARG A 226 -15.23 35.85 -15.05
N ASP A 227 -16.47 36.28 -15.31
CA ASP A 227 -17.10 37.46 -14.69
C ASP A 227 -17.61 37.10 -13.28
N HIS A 228 -16.88 37.55 -12.25
CA HIS A 228 -17.01 37.17 -10.84
C HIS A 228 -18.26 37.75 -10.15
N SER A 229 -19.48 37.31 -10.51
CA SER A 229 -20.72 37.91 -10.01
C SER A 229 -21.37 37.25 -8.78
N PHE A 230 -20.80 36.17 -8.23
CA PHE A 230 -21.25 35.58 -6.95
C PHE A 230 -20.06 35.17 -6.09
N GLU A 231 -19.64 36.03 -5.14
CA GLU A 231 -18.74 35.77 -3.99
C GLU A 231 -17.45 34.93 -4.20
N ALA A 232 -17.02 34.69 -5.45
CA ALA A 232 -15.82 33.92 -5.80
C ALA A 232 -14.54 34.78 -5.73
N GLN A 233 -14.36 35.55 -4.67
CA GLN A 233 -13.27 36.52 -4.58
C GLN A 233 -11.93 35.92 -4.11
N GLU A 234 -11.83 34.65 -3.71
CA GLU A 234 -10.63 34.16 -2.97
C GLU A 234 -10.19 32.69 -3.19
N PHE A 235 -10.74 31.93 -4.14
CA PHE A 235 -10.20 30.59 -4.42
C PHE A 235 -8.97 30.71 -5.33
N GLU A 236 -7.79 30.56 -4.73
CA GLU A 236 -6.51 30.61 -5.42
C GLU A 236 -6.17 29.21 -5.95
N ASP A 237 -5.81 29.11 -7.24
CA ASP A 237 -5.36 27.83 -7.82
C ASP A 237 -4.12 27.35 -7.06
N ILE A 238 -4.07 26.05 -6.76
CA ILE A 238 -2.81 25.39 -6.38
C ILE A 238 -1.85 25.55 -7.55
N LYS A 239 -0.65 26.08 -7.29
CA LYS A 239 0.38 26.25 -8.32
C LYS A 239 1.47 25.19 -8.26
N LYS A 240 1.59 24.48 -7.15
CA LYS A 240 2.68 23.53 -6.91
C LYS A 240 2.19 22.27 -6.21
N THR A 241 2.88 21.18 -6.48
CA THR A 241 2.72 19.89 -5.78
C THR A 241 4.09 19.27 -5.51
N PHE A 242 4.17 18.24 -4.65
CA PHE A 242 5.37 17.42 -4.57
C PHE A 242 5.80 16.89 -5.94
N LYS A 243 7.04 17.18 -6.31
CA LYS A 243 7.63 16.72 -7.56
C LYS A 243 7.69 15.20 -7.61
N GLY A 244 8.03 14.56 -6.50
CA GLY A 244 8.18 13.12 -6.44
C GLY A 244 8.99 12.64 -5.25
N PHE A 245 9.08 11.31 -5.15
CA PHE A 245 9.72 10.59 -4.05
C PHE A 245 10.83 9.69 -4.57
N ILE A 246 11.84 9.45 -3.74
CA ILE A 246 12.90 8.49 -3.96
C ILE A 246 12.80 7.44 -2.84
N LEU A 247 12.59 6.19 -3.23
CA LEU A 247 12.58 5.05 -2.32
C LEU A 247 13.89 4.27 -2.51
N THR A 248 14.62 4.02 -1.43
CA THR A 248 15.87 3.25 -1.44
C THR A 248 15.71 1.95 -0.67
N THR A 249 15.98 0.82 -1.33
CA THR A 249 15.89 -0.53 -0.75
C THR A 249 17.19 -0.94 -0.05
N GLU A 250 17.17 -2.03 0.70
CA GLU A 250 18.30 -2.47 1.55
C GLU A 250 19.61 -2.74 0.81
N ASP A 251 19.54 -3.00 -0.50
CA ASP A 251 20.67 -3.24 -1.37
C ASP A 251 21.29 -1.96 -1.95
N GLY A 252 20.65 -0.79 -1.70
CA GLY A 252 20.97 0.55 -2.19
C GLY A 252 20.35 0.92 -3.54
N THR A 253 19.47 0.09 -4.11
CA THR A 253 18.77 0.41 -5.35
C THR A 253 17.76 1.55 -5.09
N ARG A 254 17.80 2.58 -5.93
CA ARG A 254 16.93 3.77 -5.84
C ARG A 254 15.82 3.71 -6.86
N TYR A 255 14.60 3.97 -6.41
CA TYR A 255 13.36 4.00 -7.18
C TYR A 255 12.77 5.41 -7.12
N GLU A 256 12.72 6.10 -8.25
CA GLU A 256 12.23 7.47 -8.35
C GLU A 256 10.79 7.46 -8.87
N PHE A 257 9.87 8.08 -8.13
CA PHE A 257 8.45 8.19 -8.45
C PHE A 257 8.09 9.64 -8.76
N GLY A 258 7.33 9.87 -9.83
CA GLY A 258 7.03 11.21 -10.31
C GLY A 258 8.23 11.84 -11.04
N GLY A 259 8.54 13.09 -10.71
CA GLY A 259 9.60 13.88 -11.35
C GLY A 259 9.11 14.75 -12.51
N GLN A 260 8.02 14.34 -13.17
CA GLN A 260 7.35 15.05 -14.26
C GLN A 260 5.85 14.93 -14.10
N ALA A 261 5.09 15.95 -14.49
CA ALA A 261 3.64 15.97 -14.32
C ALA A 261 2.89 14.98 -15.23
N SER A 262 3.56 14.34 -16.20
CA SER A 262 3.00 13.23 -16.97
C SER A 262 3.09 11.89 -16.24
N ALA A 263 3.82 11.82 -15.12
CA ALA A 263 3.94 10.65 -14.25
C ALA A 263 3.22 10.84 -12.90
N ILE A 264 2.33 11.85 -12.84
CA ILE A 264 1.56 12.21 -11.64
C ILE A 264 0.08 12.28 -12.05
N GLU A 265 -0.76 11.57 -11.29
CA GLU A 265 -2.21 11.73 -11.40
C GLU A 265 -2.70 12.81 -10.45
N TYR A 266 -3.62 13.61 -10.97
CA TYR A 266 -4.30 14.65 -10.23
C TYR A 266 -5.81 14.40 -10.28
N SER A 267 -6.52 14.75 -9.21
CA SER A 267 -7.97 14.72 -9.19
C SER A 267 -8.58 15.98 -8.60
N VAL A 268 -9.85 16.19 -8.93
CA VAL A 268 -10.71 17.21 -8.34
C VAL A 268 -12.11 16.64 -8.19
N PRO A 269 -12.84 16.94 -7.10
CA PRO A 269 -14.22 16.51 -6.93
C PRO A 269 -15.10 16.88 -8.13
N PHE A 270 -15.73 15.88 -8.74
CA PHE A 270 -16.42 16.05 -10.03
C PHE A 270 -17.59 17.04 -9.93
N PHE A 271 -18.40 16.97 -8.88
CA PHE A 271 -19.61 17.79 -8.71
C PHE A 271 -19.35 19.14 -8.01
N SER A 272 -18.13 19.38 -7.53
CA SER A 272 -17.74 20.64 -6.87
C SER A 272 -16.46 21.23 -7.46
N GLN A 273 -16.22 21.02 -8.75
CA GLN A 273 -15.06 21.54 -9.49
C GLN A 273 -14.87 23.06 -9.34
N TYR A 274 -15.96 23.82 -9.16
CA TYR A 274 -15.92 25.27 -9.02
C TYR A 274 -15.44 25.75 -7.63
N GLU A 275 -15.44 24.86 -6.63
CA GLU A 275 -15.21 25.14 -5.21
C GLU A 275 -14.00 24.37 -4.66
N SER A 276 -13.24 23.70 -5.54
CA SER A 276 -12.17 22.75 -5.19
C SER A 276 -10.97 22.94 -6.12
N ASN A 277 -9.80 22.53 -5.65
CA ASN A 277 -8.56 22.59 -6.41
C ASN A 277 -8.14 21.18 -6.85
N TRP A 278 -7.32 21.10 -7.91
CA TRP A 278 -6.66 19.86 -8.28
C TRP A 278 -5.64 19.45 -7.21
N GLU A 279 -5.67 18.19 -6.83
CA GLU A 279 -4.77 17.60 -5.84
C GLU A 279 -4.00 16.46 -6.50
N ALA A 280 -2.72 16.28 -6.15
CA ALA A 280 -1.93 15.15 -6.63
C ALA A 280 -2.20 13.91 -5.76
N ASP A 281 -2.59 12.82 -6.42
CA ASP A 281 -3.07 11.62 -5.76
C ASP A 281 -2.14 10.43 -5.93
N SER A 282 -1.36 10.39 -7.02
CA SER A 282 -0.48 9.27 -7.31
C SER A 282 0.75 9.66 -8.11
N TRP A 283 1.91 9.11 -7.73
CA TRP A 283 3.19 9.27 -8.41
C TRP A 283 3.67 7.93 -8.93
N TYR A 284 3.87 7.80 -10.24
CA TYR A 284 4.30 6.56 -10.86
C TYR A 284 5.83 6.43 -10.91
N LEU A 285 6.35 5.21 -10.81
CA LEU A 285 7.78 4.92 -10.91
C LEU A 285 8.32 5.34 -12.28
N THR A 286 9.25 6.29 -12.32
CA THR A 286 9.87 6.81 -13.55
C THR A 286 11.31 6.35 -13.74
N LYS A 287 12.01 5.96 -12.68
CA LYS A 287 13.41 5.53 -12.80
C LYS A 287 13.83 4.54 -11.72
N ILE A 288 14.61 3.55 -12.13
CA ILE A 288 15.32 2.62 -11.25
C ILE A 288 16.80 2.83 -11.47
N THR A 289 17.57 3.02 -10.39
CA THR A 289 19.03 3.17 -10.45
C THR A 289 19.68 2.22 -9.45
N SER A 290 20.50 1.28 -9.92
CA SER A 290 21.28 0.42 -9.04
C SER A 290 22.45 1.19 -8.41
N PRO A 291 23.04 0.69 -7.30
CA PRO A 291 24.26 1.27 -6.74
C PRO A 291 25.41 1.35 -7.76
N GLU A 292 25.51 0.37 -8.67
CA GLU A 292 26.54 0.32 -9.69
C GLU A 292 26.29 1.28 -10.87
N GLY A 293 25.13 1.92 -10.93
CA GLY A 293 24.78 2.94 -11.93
C GLY A 293 24.00 2.43 -13.14
N GLN A 294 23.56 1.17 -13.15
CA GLN A 294 22.61 0.71 -14.17
C GLN A 294 21.27 1.44 -13.98
N GLN A 295 20.60 1.72 -15.10
CA GLN A 295 19.34 2.47 -15.09
C GLN A 295 18.29 1.81 -15.95
N VAL A 296 17.06 1.83 -15.44
CA VAL A 296 15.83 1.56 -16.19
C VAL A 296 14.92 2.77 -16.05
N VAL A 297 14.44 3.31 -17.16
CA VAL A 297 13.59 4.51 -17.21
C VAL A 297 12.21 4.13 -17.70
N LEU A 298 11.18 4.60 -17.01
CA LEU A 298 9.77 4.44 -17.39
C LEU A 298 9.22 5.80 -17.78
N THR A 299 8.58 5.86 -18.95
CA THR A 299 7.99 7.09 -19.49
C THR A 299 6.49 6.93 -19.59
N TYR A 300 5.77 7.98 -19.22
CA TYR A 300 4.33 8.02 -19.16
C TYR A 300 3.78 9.11 -20.08
N GLU A 301 2.56 8.90 -20.54
CA GLU A 301 1.77 9.87 -21.29
C GLU A 301 0.45 10.15 -20.59
N VAL A 302 -0.04 11.37 -20.75
CA VAL A 302 -1.38 11.79 -20.33
C VAL A 302 -2.28 11.70 -21.57
N SER A 303 -3.59 11.52 -21.39
CA SER A 303 -4.52 11.53 -22.52
C SER A 303 -4.36 12.82 -23.36
N PRO A 304 -4.17 12.72 -24.70
CA PRO A 304 -3.99 13.88 -25.56
C PRO A 304 -5.19 14.85 -25.54
N ALA A 305 -4.92 16.15 -25.67
CA ALA A 305 -5.95 17.17 -25.87
C ALA A 305 -6.79 16.86 -27.14
N GLY A 306 -8.12 16.95 -27.05
CA GLY A 306 -9.05 16.68 -28.15
C GLY A 306 -9.53 15.22 -28.31
N GLN A 307 -9.05 14.27 -27.49
CA GLN A 307 -9.50 12.86 -27.49
C GLN A 307 -10.02 12.40 -26.11
N GLY A 308 -10.46 13.35 -25.28
CA GLY A 308 -10.89 13.13 -23.90
C GLY A 308 -9.73 13.24 -22.91
N LYS A 309 -9.64 14.40 -22.26
CA LYS A 309 -8.51 14.83 -21.44
C LYS A 309 -8.49 14.23 -20.03
N TYR A 310 -9.67 13.86 -19.53
CA TYR A 310 -9.88 13.39 -18.18
C TYR A 310 -10.69 12.11 -18.18
N ILE A 311 -10.74 11.50 -17.00
CA ILE A 311 -11.56 10.34 -16.71
C ILE A 311 -12.43 10.64 -15.49
N GLY A 312 -13.53 9.91 -15.28
CA GLY A 312 -14.42 10.12 -14.14
C GLY A 312 -14.73 8.84 -13.38
N THR A 313 -14.41 8.82 -12.08
CA THR A 313 -14.84 7.74 -11.18
C THR A 313 -15.98 8.22 -10.31
N PHE A 314 -17.03 7.40 -10.16
CA PHE A 314 -18.24 7.78 -9.47
C PHE A 314 -18.69 6.67 -8.52
N ALA A 315 -19.31 7.07 -7.41
CA ALA A 315 -19.90 6.15 -6.46
C ALA A 315 -21.19 6.70 -5.86
N PRO A 316 -22.07 5.84 -5.34
CA PRO A 316 -23.21 6.27 -4.55
C PRO A 316 -22.72 7.01 -3.30
N SER A 317 -23.35 8.14 -3.01
CA SER A 317 -23.08 8.94 -1.82
C SER A 317 -24.37 9.61 -1.39
N VAL A 318 -25.01 9.12 -0.34
CA VAL A 318 -26.20 9.76 0.24
C VAL A 318 -25.82 10.28 1.62
N TYR A 319 -26.01 11.58 1.85
CA TYR A 319 -25.80 12.20 3.16
C TYR A 319 -26.97 13.11 3.50
N PHE A 320 -27.61 12.87 4.63
CA PHE A 320 -28.81 13.63 5.04
C PHE A 320 -28.91 13.76 6.57
N VAL A 321 -29.38 14.93 7.03
CA VAL A 321 -29.60 15.30 8.43
C VAL A 321 -31.09 15.59 8.68
N PRO A 322 -31.86 14.71 9.37
CA PRO A 322 -33.31 14.83 9.53
C PRO A 322 -33.82 15.94 10.47
N SER A 323 -33.01 16.42 11.41
CA SER A 323 -33.37 17.54 12.32
C SER A 323 -32.21 17.86 13.25
N THR A 324 -32.02 19.15 13.56
CA THR A 324 -31.20 19.62 14.68
C THR A 324 -32.13 20.06 15.81
N TRP A 325 -32.06 19.41 16.97
CA TRP A 325 -32.69 19.90 18.19
C TRP A 325 -31.60 20.60 19.00
N THR A 326 -31.67 21.92 19.14
CA THR A 326 -31.06 22.59 20.30
C THR A 326 -32.13 22.61 21.39
N ASP A 327 -31.76 22.73 22.67
CA ASP A 327 -32.71 22.74 23.81
C ASP A 327 -33.67 23.98 23.83
N MET A 328 -34.16 24.43 22.67
CA MET A 328 -35.19 25.45 22.51
C MET A 328 -36.14 25.06 21.35
N GLU A 329 -37.44 24.95 21.63
CA GLU A 329 -38.48 24.60 20.65
C GLU A 329 -38.43 25.49 19.38
N PRO A 330 -38.48 24.92 18.15
CA PRO A 330 -38.35 25.71 16.91
C PRO A 330 -39.58 26.51 16.46
N TRP A 331 -40.67 26.55 17.22
CA TRP A 331 -42.00 26.93 16.69
C TRP A 331 -42.38 28.43 16.81
N GLY A 332 -41.42 29.36 16.78
CA GLY A 332 -41.70 30.77 17.11
C GLY A 332 -41.38 31.88 16.10
N LEU A 333 -40.37 31.72 15.22
CA LEU A 333 -39.70 32.92 14.64
C LEU A 333 -39.96 33.19 13.15
N GLN A 334 -40.49 32.23 12.38
CA GLN A 334 -40.77 32.43 10.95
C GLN A 334 -41.82 33.53 10.65
N PRO A 335 -42.89 33.72 11.45
CA PRO A 335 -43.88 34.76 11.20
C PRO A 335 -43.34 36.19 11.44
N ILE A 336 -42.41 36.36 12.38
CA ILE A 336 -41.88 37.66 12.81
C ILE A 336 -40.89 38.23 11.79
N LEU A 337 -40.09 37.36 11.15
CA LEU A 337 -39.14 37.75 10.10
C LEU A 337 -39.85 38.22 8.81
N ASN A 338 -40.98 37.62 8.47
CA ASN A 338 -41.83 38.08 7.36
C ASN A 338 -42.52 39.42 7.67
N TRP A 339 -42.80 39.70 8.95
CA TRP A 339 -43.40 40.96 9.38
C TRP A 339 -42.42 42.14 9.40
N LEU A 340 -41.11 41.89 9.61
CA LEU A 340 -40.06 42.91 9.63
C LEU A 340 -39.48 43.26 8.25
N GLY A 341 -39.97 42.66 7.15
CA GLY A 341 -39.60 43.06 5.80
C GLY A 341 -38.11 42.90 5.45
N VAL A 342 -37.40 41.99 6.11
CA VAL A 342 -36.00 41.68 5.79
C VAL A 342 -35.95 40.83 4.52
N THR A 343 -36.08 41.48 3.37
CA THR A 343 -35.78 40.87 2.07
C THR A 343 -34.28 40.71 1.93
N SER A 344 -33.84 39.55 1.44
CA SER A 344 -32.46 39.12 1.18
C SER A 344 -31.67 40.13 0.35
N GLY A 345 -31.09 41.13 1.00
CA GLY A 345 -30.13 42.07 0.44
C GLY A 345 -28.95 42.19 1.40
N GLY A 346 -27.84 41.53 1.06
CA GLY A 346 -26.49 41.77 1.59
C GLY A 346 -26.31 41.67 3.11
N GLY A 347 -26.01 40.47 3.60
CA GLY A 347 -25.52 40.26 4.97
C GLY A 347 -26.34 39.25 5.76
N THR A 348 -26.18 37.96 5.49
CA THR A 348 -26.77 36.89 6.30
C THR A 348 -26.06 36.79 7.66
N ILE A 349 -26.84 36.90 8.74
CA ILE A 349 -26.41 36.54 10.10
C ILE A 349 -25.97 35.07 10.09
N PRO A 350 -24.83 34.67 10.71
CA PRO A 350 -24.33 33.28 10.68
C PRO A 350 -25.40 32.24 11.05
N CYS A 351 -26.32 32.63 11.93
CA CYS A 351 -27.39 31.80 12.45
C CYS A 351 -28.50 31.49 11.42
N ILE A 352 -28.68 32.30 10.38
CA ILE A 352 -29.67 32.06 9.33
C ILE A 352 -29.11 31.10 8.26
N ALA A 353 -27.78 31.09 8.07
CA ALA A 353 -27.12 30.16 7.15
C ALA A 353 -27.20 28.71 7.66
N ASP A 354 -26.91 28.46 8.95
CA ASP A 354 -27.01 27.11 9.54
C ASP A 354 -28.44 26.57 9.57
N MET A 355 -29.46 27.42 9.75
CA MET A 355 -30.87 27.00 9.65
C MET A 355 -31.27 26.63 8.21
N ASN A 356 -30.62 27.23 7.20
CA ASN A 356 -30.80 26.84 5.80
C ASN A 356 -30.00 25.58 5.43
N MET A 357 -28.95 25.22 6.18
CA MET A 357 -28.25 23.93 6.02
C MET A 357 -29.08 22.72 6.50
N GLY A 358 -30.19 22.97 7.20
CA GLY A 358 -31.25 21.98 7.46
C GLY A 358 -32.13 21.68 6.24
N ARG A 359 -32.07 22.50 5.18
CA ARG A 359 -32.43 22.01 3.85
C ARG A 359 -31.24 21.20 3.37
N ALA A 360 -31.32 19.88 3.57
CA ALA A 360 -30.55 18.95 2.77
C ALA A 360 -30.48 19.50 1.33
N THR A 361 -29.29 19.56 0.74
CA THR A 361 -29.21 19.56 -0.71
C THR A 361 -30.00 18.33 -1.15
N GLN A 362 -31.23 18.57 -1.61
CA GLN A 362 -32.08 17.51 -2.09
C GLN A 362 -31.30 16.84 -3.24
N GLY A 363 -31.01 15.54 -3.11
CA GLY A 363 -30.78 14.73 -4.30
C GLY A 363 -29.36 14.59 -4.87
N VAL A 364 -28.27 14.92 -4.17
CA VAL A 364 -26.95 14.42 -4.61
C VAL A 364 -26.79 12.97 -4.14
N LEU A 365 -27.24 12.03 -4.98
CA LEU A 365 -27.16 10.58 -4.75
C LEU A 365 -25.77 9.99 -5.04
N TYR A 366 -24.89 10.77 -5.68
CA TYR A 366 -23.62 10.31 -6.22
C TYR A 366 -22.50 11.29 -5.87
N ASN A 367 -21.31 10.77 -5.62
CA ASN A 367 -20.08 11.55 -5.57
C ASN A 367 -19.12 11.04 -6.64
N GLY A 368 -18.09 11.81 -6.99
CA GLY A 368 -17.10 11.36 -7.96
C GLY A 368 -15.88 12.26 -8.01
N GLN A 369 -14.85 11.77 -8.69
CA GLN A 369 -13.61 12.50 -8.96
C GLN A 369 -13.41 12.61 -10.46
N LEU A 370 -13.07 13.80 -10.93
CA LEU A 370 -12.51 14.03 -12.26
C LEU A 370 -11.00 13.86 -12.16
N ILE A 371 -10.41 12.97 -12.94
CA ILE A 371 -9.01 12.58 -12.79
C ILE A 371 -8.25 12.84 -14.10
N ARG A 372 -7.04 13.38 -13.98
CA ARG A 372 -6.07 13.51 -15.07
C ARG A 372 -5.20 12.25 -15.11
N ALA A 373 -5.70 11.23 -15.80
CA ALA A 373 -5.11 9.89 -15.84
C ALA A 373 -3.73 9.84 -16.51
N THR A 374 -2.89 8.94 -16.01
CA THR A 374 -1.55 8.70 -16.55
C THR A 374 -1.43 7.26 -17.07
N TYR A 375 -0.82 7.07 -18.24
CA TYR A 375 -0.62 5.76 -18.87
C TYR A 375 0.86 5.49 -19.14
N LEU A 376 1.34 4.31 -18.76
CA LEU A 376 2.72 3.88 -19.07
C LEU A 376 2.86 3.74 -20.59
N LYS A 377 3.88 4.40 -21.16
CA LYS A 377 4.15 4.42 -22.60
C LYS A 377 5.37 3.59 -22.97
N ARG A 378 6.40 3.62 -22.13
CA ARG A 378 7.67 2.96 -22.43
C ARG A 378 8.42 2.57 -21.16
N ILE A 379 9.10 1.42 -21.19
CA ILE A 379 10.17 1.06 -20.26
C ILE A 379 11.45 0.88 -21.08
N GLU A 380 12.56 1.49 -20.67
CA GLU A 380 13.80 1.48 -21.43
C GLU A 380 15.02 1.27 -20.54
N SER A 381 15.93 0.40 -20.97
CA SER A 381 17.25 0.19 -20.38
C SER A 381 18.35 0.54 -21.40
N ALA A 382 19.61 0.24 -21.08
CA ALA A 382 20.70 0.41 -22.04
C ALA A 382 20.52 -0.49 -23.28
N THR A 383 19.96 -1.69 -23.09
CA THR A 383 19.89 -2.75 -24.10
C THR A 383 18.49 -2.98 -24.67
N THR A 384 17.44 -2.74 -23.88
CA THR A 384 16.07 -3.13 -24.20
C THR A 384 15.11 -1.95 -24.13
N ARG A 385 14.13 -1.91 -25.04
CA ARG A 385 13.01 -0.96 -25.02
C ARG A 385 11.70 -1.73 -25.09
N ILE A 386 10.75 -1.40 -24.24
CA ILE A 386 9.39 -1.98 -24.23
C ILE A 386 8.40 -0.85 -24.46
N ASN A 387 7.63 -0.93 -25.55
CA ASN A 387 6.59 0.04 -25.88
C ASN A 387 5.23 -0.50 -25.46
N PHE A 388 4.38 0.37 -24.92
CA PHE A 388 3.00 0.08 -24.54
C PHE A 388 2.07 0.91 -25.43
N ASP A 389 1.14 0.24 -26.09
CA ASP A 389 0.22 0.90 -27.02
C ASP A 389 -1.22 0.83 -26.50
N THR A 390 -1.86 1.98 -26.42
CA THR A 390 -3.17 2.15 -25.78
C THR A 390 -4.16 2.81 -26.73
N ALA A 391 -5.44 2.45 -26.61
CA ALA A 391 -6.51 3.03 -27.41
C ALA A 391 -7.76 3.31 -26.55
N PRO A 392 -8.62 4.26 -26.96
CA PRO A 392 -9.93 4.45 -26.33
C PRO A 392 -10.75 3.15 -26.27
N THR A 393 -11.47 2.92 -25.17
CA THR A 393 -12.36 1.76 -25.01
C THR A 393 -13.74 2.04 -25.62
N VAL A 394 -14.45 0.97 -26.00
CA VAL A 394 -15.87 1.01 -26.44
C VAL A 394 -16.81 0.41 -25.41
N GLU A 395 -16.34 0.27 -24.15
CA GLU A 395 -17.08 -0.39 -23.09
C GLU A 395 -18.32 0.41 -22.64
N LEU A 396 -19.10 -0.21 -21.77
CA LEU A 396 -20.22 0.40 -21.08
C LEU A 396 -19.84 1.73 -20.43
N LYS A 397 -20.54 2.81 -20.80
CA LYS A 397 -20.35 4.15 -20.24
C LYS A 397 -21.35 4.44 -19.12
N TYR A 398 -21.04 5.43 -18.29
CA TYR A 398 -22.01 5.95 -17.33
C TYR A 398 -23.26 6.52 -18.03
N ALA A 399 -24.41 6.39 -17.37
CA ALA A 399 -25.69 6.89 -17.87
C ALA A 399 -25.93 8.37 -17.49
N ASN A 400 -26.66 9.11 -18.34
CA ASN A 400 -26.97 10.54 -18.13
C ASN A 400 -27.67 10.84 -16.79
N ARG A 401 -28.41 9.86 -16.26
CA ARG A 401 -29.18 9.98 -15.00
C ARG A 401 -28.35 10.39 -13.79
N LEU A 402 -27.02 10.19 -13.81
CA LEU A 402 -26.13 10.61 -12.73
C LEU A 402 -26.27 12.11 -12.41
N PHE A 403 -26.61 12.90 -13.42
CA PHE A 403 -26.65 14.35 -13.31
C PHE A 403 -28.07 14.91 -13.21
N GLU A 404 -29.10 14.13 -13.57
CA GLU A 404 -30.48 14.63 -13.67
C GLU A 404 -30.99 15.22 -12.34
N ASN A 405 -30.70 14.59 -11.20
CA ASN A 405 -31.13 15.13 -9.90
C ASN A 405 -30.27 16.33 -9.44
N HIS A 406 -28.96 16.29 -9.67
CA HIS A 406 -28.05 17.38 -9.27
C HIS A 406 -28.26 18.64 -10.11
N MET A 407 -28.58 18.48 -11.39
CA MET A 407 -28.71 19.61 -12.32
C MET A 407 -30.08 20.25 -12.30
N MET A 408 -31.16 19.57 -11.89
CA MET A 408 -32.51 20.16 -11.88
C MET A 408 -32.65 21.32 -10.89
N ASP A 409 -31.94 21.30 -9.76
CA ASP A 409 -31.93 22.39 -8.78
C ASP A 409 -30.98 23.54 -9.19
N VAL A 410 -29.84 23.23 -9.82
CA VAL A 410 -28.84 24.23 -10.22
C VAL A 410 -29.24 24.93 -11.54
N TRP A 411 -29.76 24.19 -12.52
CA TRP A 411 -30.29 24.72 -13.79
C TRP A 411 -31.37 25.78 -13.58
N ARG A 412 -32.19 25.63 -12.52
CA ARG A 412 -33.22 26.61 -12.15
C ARG A 412 -32.65 27.92 -11.58
N ASN A 413 -31.42 27.91 -11.08
CA ASN A 413 -30.85 28.99 -10.27
C ASN A 413 -29.64 29.72 -10.89
N THR A 414 -28.79 29.07 -11.70
CA THR A 414 -27.51 29.66 -12.18
C THR A 414 -27.39 29.81 -13.70
N GLY A 415 -28.15 29.05 -14.49
CA GLY A 415 -28.37 29.33 -15.92
C GLY A 415 -27.42 28.73 -16.97
N THR A 416 -26.27 28.12 -16.64
CA THR A 416 -25.50 27.32 -17.64
C THR A 416 -24.75 26.11 -17.03
N VAL A 417 -24.71 24.97 -17.76
CA VAL A 417 -23.99 23.74 -17.37
C VAL A 417 -22.47 23.91 -17.43
N CYS A 418 -21.98 24.81 -18.28
CA CYS A 418 -20.54 25.08 -18.45
C CYS A 418 -19.89 25.62 -17.17
N ASP A 419 -20.62 26.40 -16.37
CA ASP A 419 -20.07 27.01 -15.16
C ASP A 419 -19.78 25.97 -14.06
N MET A 420 -20.54 24.87 -14.06
CA MET A 420 -20.43 23.77 -13.09
C MET A 420 -19.24 22.84 -13.36
N PHE A 421 -18.89 22.64 -14.64
CA PHE A 421 -17.81 21.73 -15.06
C PHE A 421 -16.70 22.48 -15.83
N PRO A 422 -16.02 23.45 -15.17
CA PRO A 422 -15.03 24.33 -15.80
C PRO A 422 -13.95 23.61 -16.59
N TYR A 423 -13.50 22.44 -16.11
CA TYR A 423 -12.37 21.73 -16.68
C TYR A 423 -12.75 20.91 -17.92
N LEU A 424 -14.02 20.55 -18.06
CA LEU A 424 -14.57 19.83 -19.20
C LEU A 424 -14.97 20.81 -20.34
N TYR A 425 -15.39 22.02 -20.00
CA TYR A 425 -15.78 23.06 -20.96
C TYR A 425 -14.69 24.14 -21.16
N HIS A 426 -13.64 23.83 -21.95
CA HIS A 426 -12.64 24.85 -22.35
C HIS A 426 -12.95 25.46 -23.74
N LYS A 427 -12.94 26.80 -23.81
CA LYS A 427 -13.43 27.69 -24.90
C LYS A 427 -12.84 27.46 -26.30
N ASN A 428 -11.78 26.66 -26.43
CA ASN A 428 -11.11 26.40 -27.71
C ASN A 428 -11.65 25.16 -28.45
N GLU A 429 -12.41 24.30 -27.77
CA GLU A 429 -13.06 23.12 -28.39
C GLU A 429 -14.60 23.25 -28.44
N TYR A 430 -15.20 24.07 -27.57
CA TYR A 430 -16.64 24.36 -27.56
C TYR A 430 -16.91 25.73 -26.89
N GLN A 431 -17.61 26.66 -27.57
CA GLN A 431 -17.94 27.97 -26.98
C GLN A 431 -19.19 27.88 -26.11
N CYS A 432 -19.09 28.25 -24.84
CA CYS A 432 -20.27 28.36 -23.99
C CYS A 432 -21.10 29.59 -24.43
N GLY A 433 -22.23 29.33 -25.09
CA GLY A 433 -23.19 30.36 -25.52
C GLY A 433 -24.01 30.02 -26.77
N GLN A 434 -25.31 30.35 -26.72
CA GLN A 434 -26.37 30.25 -27.76
C GLN A 434 -26.77 28.85 -28.24
N GLU A 435 -25.85 27.90 -28.44
CA GLU A 435 -26.19 26.56 -28.98
C GLU A 435 -26.80 25.60 -27.94
N ASP A 436 -26.31 25.61 -26.69
CA ASP A 436 -26.83 24.77 -25.59
C ASP A 436 -28.25 25.16 -25.15
N ASN A 437 -28.71 26.38 -25.44
CA ASN A 437 -30.06 26.84 -25.11
C ASN A 437 -31.16 26.14 -25.95
N ASN A 438 -30.77 25.51 -27.07
CA ASN A 438 -31.68 24.81 -27.98
C ASN A 438 -31.62 23.27 -27.84
N ASP A 439 -30.62 22.74 -27.13
CA ASP A 439 -30.44 21.31 -26.92
C ASP A 439 -31.13 20.82 -25.63
N SER A 440 -31.54 19.56 -25.61
CA SER A 440 -32.09 18.97 -24.39
C SER A 440 -31.01 18.83 -23.31
N LEU A 441 -31.38 18.95 -22.03
CA LEU A 441 -30.48 18.71 -20.89
C LEU A 441 -29.74 17.36 -21.03
N SER A 442 -30.44 16.33 -21.51
CA SER A 442 -29.86 15.00 -21.72
C SER A 442 -28.75 15.00 -22.81
N THR A 443 -28.90 15.81 -23.85
CA THR A 443 -27.91 15.96 -24.92
C THR A 443 -26.65 16.65 -24.40
N VAL A 444 -26.83 17.72 -23.61
CA VAL A 444 -25.73 18.46 -22.98
C VAL A 444 -24.96 17.55 -22.01
N LEU A 445 -25.67 16.83 -21.14
CA LEU A 445 -25.08 15.88 -20.20
C LEU A 445 -24.30 14.75 -20.89
N ARG A 446 -24.82 14.25 -22.02
CA ARG A 446 -24.14 13.23 -22.79
C ARG A 446 -22.80 13.73 -23.35
N ARG A 447 -22.74 14.97 -23.82
CA ARG A 447 -21.49 15.60 -24.27
C ARG A 447 -20.44 15.66 -23.15
N VAL A 448 -20.84 16.01 -21.93
CA VAL A 448 -19.94 16.02 -20.75
C VAL A 448 -19.37 14.63 -20.48
N LEU A 449 -20.23 13.60 -20.52
CA LEU A 449 -19.80 12.22 -20.33
C LEU A 449 -18.86 11.73 -21.43
N ASP A 450 -19.11 12.10 -22.69
CA ASP A 450 -18.30 11.67 -23.82
C ASP A 450 -16.91 12.32 -23.88
N GLN A 451 -16.69 13.42 -23.14
CA GLN A 451 -15.35 13.98 -22.94
C GLN A 451 -14.49 13.17 -21.97
N MET A 452 -15.08 12.25 -21.19
CA MET A 452 -14.34 11.32 -20.36
C MET A 452 -14.00 10.08 -21.17
N VAL A 453 -12.72 9.91 -21.52
CA VAL A 453 -12.28 8.82 -22.40
C VAL A 453 -11.34 7.89 -21.66
N TRP A 454 -11.82 6.67 -21.47
CA TRP A 454 -11.07 5.56 -20.92
C TRP A 454 -10.23 4.88 -21.99
N ARG A 455 -9.05 4.37 -21.62
CA ARG A 455 -8.15 3.67 -22.55
C ARG A 455 -7.85 2.26 -22.07
N GLN A 456 -7.69 1.35 -23.02
CA GLN A 456 -7.22 -0.02 -22.83
C GLN A 456 -5.79 -0.17 -23.38
N LEU A 457 -5.03 -1.13 -22.85
CA LEU A 457 -3.74 -1.56 -23.38
C LEU A 457 -3.96 -2.61 -24.48
N ASN A 458 -3.67 -2.27 -25.73
CA ASN A 458 -3.83 -3.20 -26.86
C ASN A 458 -2.68 -4.18 -26.97
N ASN A 459 -1.45 -3.69 -26.80
CA ASN A 459 -0.26 -4.51 -26.96
C ASN A 459 0.95 -3.96 -26.21
N LEU A 460 1.92 -4.84 -26.01
CA LEU A 460 3.28 -4.49 -25.64
C LEU A 460 4.29 -5.06 -26.64
N GLU A 461 5.28 -4.25 -27.00
CA GLU A 461 6.33 -4.59 -27.96
C GLU A 461 7.70 -4.46 -27.30
N VAL A 462 8.46 -5.54 -27.28
CA VAL A 462 9.85 -5.57 -26.80
C VAL A 462 10.80 -5.46 -27.99
N VAL A 463 11.72 -4.50 -27.92
CA VAL A 463 12.71 -4.17 -28.94
C VAL A 463 14.11 -4.22 -28.35
N GLU A 464 15.03 -4.91 -29.03
CA GLU A 464 16.46 -4.85 -28.73
C GLU A 464 17.05 -3.58 -29.34
N LYS A 465 17.61 -2.68 -28.52
CA LYS A 465 18.06 -1.34 -28.96
C LYS A 465 19.27 -1.39 -29.89
N ALA A 466 20.15 -2.38 -29.74
CA ALA A 466 21.36 -2.50 -30.56
C ALA A 466 21.03 -2.79 -32.04
N THR A 467 19.93 -3.51 -32.29
CA THR A 467 19.51 -3.93 -33.64
C THR A 467 18.24 -3.24 -34.12
N ASP A 468 17.58 -2.47 -33.24
CA ASP A 468 16.23 -1.92 -33.41
C ASP A 468 15.22 -2.97 -33.91
N SER A 469 15.38 -4.21 -33.44
CA SER A 469 14.54 -5.32 -33.88
C SER A 469 13.60 -5.81 -32.78
N ARG A 470 12.34 -6.07 -33.16
CA ARG A 470 11.32 -6.62 -32.28
C ARG A 470 11.69 -8.04 -31.85
N VAL A 471 11.81 -8.28 -30.55
CA VAL A 471 12.15 -9.59 -29.98
C VAL A 471 10.93 -10.32 -29.43
N ALA A 472 9.95 -9.59 -28.91
CA ALA A 472 8.71 -10.15 -28.37
C ALA A 472 7.54 -9.18 -28.58
N TYR A 473 6.35 -9.73 -28.76
CA TYR A 473 5.10 -8.98 -28.90
C TYR A 473 4.01 -9.70 -28.10
N ARG A 474 3.24 -8.95 -27.32
CA ARG A 474 2.04 -9.46 -26.62
C ARG A 474 0.84 -8.63 -27.04
N GLU A 475 -0.19 -9.30 -27.50
CA GLU A 475 -1.45 -8.68 -27.93
C GLU A 475 -2.56 -9.07 -26.94
N LEU A 476 -3.32 -8.09 -26.48
CA LEU A 476 -4.39 -8.25 -25.49
C LEU A 476 -5.73 -8.03 -26.20
N HIS A 477 -6.66 -8.96 -26.02
CA HIS A 477 -7.99 -8.89 -26.64
C HIS A 477 -9.07 -8.74 -25.57
N TYR A 478 -10.05 -7.88 -25.83
CA TYR A 478 -11.08 -7.51 -24.87
C TYR A 478 -12.50 -7.69 -25.42
N THR A 479 -13.49 -7.58 -24.54
CA THR A 479 -14.86 -7.26 -24.94
C THR A 479 -14.91 -5.92 -25.69
N ALA A 480 -15.76 -5.82 -26.71
CA ALA A 480 -15.82 -4.66 -27.61
C ALA A 480 -17.27 -4.24 -27.89
N THR A 481 -18.01 -3.90 -26.83
CA THR A 481 -19.42 -3.51 -26.90
C THR A 481 -19.77 -2.49 -25.81
N GLU A 482 -20.64 -1.53 -26.14
CA GLU A 482 -21.15 -0.51 -25.21
C GLU A 482 -22.11 -1.09 -24.15
N ALA A 483 -22.49 -2.36 -24.28
CA ALA A 483 -23.38 -3.05 -23.33
C ALA A 483 -22.62 -3.76 -22.20
N GLU A 484 -21.29 -3.90 -22.29
CA GLU A 484 -20.50 -4.67 -21.34
C GLU A 484 -19.32 -3.88 -20.82
N ARG A 485 -18.91 -4.17 -19.58
CA ARG A 485 -17.66 -3.66 -19.00
C ARG A 485 -16.46 -4.27 -19.74
N LEU A 486 -15.33 -3.55 -19.76
CA LEU A 486 -14.09 -4.05 -20.35
C LEU A 486 -13.62 -5.32 -19.62
N ARG A 487 -13.52 -6.44 -20.33
CA ARG A 487 -12.99 -7.72 -19.81
C ARG A 487 -11.91 -8.25 -20.75
N LEU A 488 -10.80 -8.70 -20.19
CA LEU A 488 -9.72 -9.33 -20.94
C LEU A 488 -10.14 -10.76 -21.33
N LEU A 489 -10.14 -11.07 -22.63
CA LEU A 489 -10.57 -12.36 -23.16
C LEU A 489 -9.39 -13.28 -23.48
N SER A 490 -8.30 -12.73 -24.00
CA SER A 490 -7.10 -13.51 -24.31
C SER A 490 -5.85 -12.65 -24.36
N VAL A 491 -4.68 -13.31 -24.19
CA VAL A 491 -3.37 -12.70 -24.40
C VAL A 491 -2.57 -13.58 -25.36
N HIS A 492 -2.17 -13.03 -26.49
CA HIS A 492 -1.42 -13.72 -27.53
C HIS A 492 0.07 -13.38 -27.45
N PHE A 493 0.92 -14.38 -27.58
CA PHE A 493 2.38 -14.28 -27.47
C PHE A 493 3.01 -14.57 -28.82
N GLN A 494 3.83 -13.64 -29.31
CA GLN A 494 4.60 -13.79 -30.53
C GLN A 494 6.06 -13.43 -30.26
N ASP A 495 6.95 -14.42 -30.25
CA ASP A 495 8.39 -14.23 -30.00
C ASP A 495 9.21 -14.45 -31.27
N LYS A 496 10.16 -13.55 -31.55
CA LYS A 496 11.05 -13.64 -32.72
C LYS A 496 11.87 -14.94 -32.73
N ALA A 497 12.24 -15.43 -31.55
CA ALA A 497 12.98 -16.68 -31.42
C ALA A 497 12.15 -17.91 -31.82
N ASN A 498 10.82 -17.85 -31.67
CA ASN A 498 9.91 -18.96 -31.93
C ASN A 498 8.67 -18.49 -32.72
N PRO A 499 8.80 -18.03 -33.97
CA PRO A 499 7.70 -17.46 -34.75
C PRO A 499 6.59 -18.47 -35.08
N LEU A 500 6.87 -19.78 -34.92
CA LEU A 500 5.90 -20.87 -35.07
C LEU A 500 5.20 -21.25 -33.75
N CYS A 501 5.69 -20.77 -32.60
CA CYS A 501 5.10 -21.02 -31.28
C CYS A 501 4.22 -19.84 -30.85
N ALA A 502 3.19 -19.53 -31.65
CA ALA A 502 2.13 -18.65 -31.20
C ALA A 502 1.44 -19.30 -29.99
N SER A 503 1.71 -18.77 -28.82
CA SER A 503 1.16 -19.22 -27.55
C SER A 503 0.07 -18.24 -27.13
N ARG A 504 -0.96 -18.73 -26.45
CA ARG A 504 -2.01 -17.84 -25.94
C ARG A 504 -2.58 -18.31 -24.62
N TYR A 505 -3.05 -17.35 -23.85
CA TYR A 505 -3.92 -17.57 -22.71
C TYR A 505 -5.34 -17.24 -23.16
N ASP A 506 -6.30 -18.13 -22.90
CA ASP A 506 -7.72 -17.88 -23.10
C ASP A 506 -8.42 -17.81 -21.73
N LEU A 507 -9.27 -16.81 -21.54
CA LEU A 507 -9.91 -16.48 -20.27
C LEU A 507 -11.43 -16.59 -20.40
N ASP A 508 -12.04 -17.46 -19.60
CA ASP A 508 -13.50 -17.57 -19.53
C ASP A 508 -14.01 -17.02 -18.20
N TYR A 509 -15.17 -16.36 -18.24
CA TYR A 509 -15.83 -15.77 -17.08
C TYR A 509 -17.17 -16.46 -16.81
N TYR A 510 -17.62 -16.39 -15.56
CA TYR A 510 -18.98 -16.77 -15.22
C TYR A 510 -19.97 -15.83 -15.88
N HIS A 511 -20.98 -16.43 -16.52
CA HIS A 511 -22.11 -15.74 -17.09
C HIS A 511 -23.36 -16.61 -16.92
N THR A 512 -24.36 -16.09 -16.22
CA THR A 512 -25.65 -16.75 -16.01
C THR A 512 -26.75 -15.91 -16.64
N PRO A 513 -27.43 -16.39 -17.70
CA PRO A 513 -28.54 -15.65 -18.32
C PRO A 513 -29.61 -15.23 -17.31
N GLY A 514 -30.00 -13.95 -17.31
CA GLY A 514 -30.92 -13.35 -16.35
C GLY A 514 -30.26 -12.85 -15.06
N ASN A 515 -28.95 -13.02 -14.88
CA ASN A 515 -28.15 -12.43 -13.80
C ASN A 515 -27.12 -11.44 -14.37
N GLU A 516 -27.39 -10.79 -15.48
CA GLU A 516 -26.47 -9.83 -16.09
C GLU A 516 -26.12 -8.71 -15.09
N LEU A 517 -24.85 -8.32 -15.04
CA LEU A 517 -24.44 -7.17 -14.24
C LEU A 517 -25.19 -5.92 -14.74
N PRO A 518 -25.74 -5.11 -13.83
CA PRO A 518 -26.49 -3.92 -14.21
C PRO A 518 -25.55 -2.83 -14.73
N ASP A 519 -26.12 -1.76 -15.26
CA ASP A 519 -25.37 -0.54 -15.60
C ASP A 519 -24.62 0.01 -14.38
N TYR A 520 -23.56 0.78 -14.62
CA TYR A 520 -22.94 1.55 -13.54
C TYR A 520 -23.98 2.46 -12.87
N LEU A 521 -24.04 2.40 -11.54
CA LEU A 521 -24.89 3.24 -10.70
C LEU A 521 -26.37 3.13 -11.12
N ASP A 522 -26.88 1.91 -11.22
CA ASP A 522 -28.25 1.57 -11.62
C ASP A 522 -29.34 2.15 -10.71
N VAL A 523 -30.55 2.38 -11.25
CA VAL A 523 -31.67 2.98 -10.48
C VAL A 523 -32.06 2.09 -9.28
N GLY A 524 -31.87 0.78 -9.41
CA GLY A 524 -32.14 -0.17 -8.33
C GLY A 524 -31.05 -0.18 -7.27
N ASP A 525 -29.87 0.40 -7.53
CA ASP A 525 -28.65 0.19 -6.73
C ASP A 525 -28.52 -1.27 -6.30
N GLN A 526 -28.35 -2.15 -7.30
CA GLN A 526 -28.25 -3.61 -7.13
C GLN A 526 -26.89 -4.03 -6.58
N THR A 527 -26.37 -3.24 -5.65
CA THR A 527 -25.13 -3.51 -4.94
C THR A 527 -25.43 -3.83 -3.49
N ASP A 528 -24.70 -4.77 -2.92
CA ASP A 528 -24.72 -5.02 -1.49
C ASP A 528 -23.96 -3.92 -0.73
N HIS A 529 -23.80 -4.14 0.57
CA HIS A 529 -23.12 -3.19 1.41
C HIS A 529 -21.66 -2.91 1.00
N TRP A 530 -20.95 -3.91 0.45
CA TRP A 530 -19.56 -3.84 0.00
C TRP A 530 -19.44 -3.53 -1.51
N GLY A 531 -20.55 -3.30 -2.20
CA GLY A 531 -20.56 -2.97 -3.63
C GLY A 531 -20.61 -4.17 -4.58
N PHE A 532 -20.75 -5.40 -4.08
CA PHE A 532 -20.92 -6.60 -4.92
C PHE A 532 -22.35 -6.72 -5.42
N PHE A 533 -22.55 -7.46 -6.52
CA PHE A 533 -23.87 -7.60 -7.13
C PHE A 533 -24.82 -8.39 -6.21
N ASN A 534 -25.99 -7.82 -5.92
CA ASN A 534 -27.02 -8.50 -5.10
C ASN A 534 -28.36 -8.72 -5.83
N LYS A 535 -28.48 -8.26 -7.09
CA LYS A 535 -29.67 -8.36 -7.94
C LYS A 535 -30.97 -7.81 -7.32
N ASN A 536 -30.88 -7.00 -6.28
CA ASN A 536 -32.06 -6.42 -5.67
C ASN A 536 -32.52 -5.21 -6.49
N ALA A 537 -33.27 -5.46 -7.57
CA ALA A 537 -33.68 -4.45 -8.54
C ALA A 537 -34.83 -3.55 -8.05
N LYS A 538 -35.29 -3.70 -6.80
CA LYS A 538 -36.31 -2.80 -6.24
C LYS A 538 -35.68 -1.41 -6.14
N PRO A 539 -36.25 -0.38 -6.77
CA PRO A 539 -35.74 0.97 -6.58
C PRO A 539 -35.72 1.27 -5.09
N LEU A 540 -34.56 1.67 -4.56
CA LEU A 540 -34.51 2.50 -3.36
C LEU A 540 -35.47 3.65 -3.67
N GLY A 541 -36.67 3.63 -3.07
CA GLY A 541 -37.88 4.20 -3.67
C GLY A 541 -37.64 5.56 -4.34
N SER A 542 -38.32 5.82 -5.47
CA SER A 542 -38.24 7.04 -6.31
C SER A 542 -37.75 8.27 -5.56
N PRO A 543 -37.01 9.25 -6.12
CA PRO A 543 -36.50 10.43 -5.42
C PRO A 543 -37.40 11.06 -4.32
N GLY A 544 -38.73 10.94 -4.44
CA GLY A 544 -39.73 11.17 -3.39
C GLY A 544 -39.75 10.26 -2.14
N TYR A 545 -39.11 9.09 -2.05
CA TYR A 545 -39.25 8.14 -0.93
C TYR A 545 -38.29 8.49 0.21
N LEU A 546 -37.03 8.82 -0.10
CA LEU A 546 -36.12 9.43 0.87
C LEU A 546 -36.39 10.94 1.05
N ALA A 547 -36.87 11.64 0.02
CA ALA A 547 -37.28 13.04 0.15
C ALA A 547 -38.58 13.23 0.96
N SER A 548 -39.50 12.25 0.96
CA SER A 548 -40.72 12.29 1.80
C SER A 548 -40.42 12.35 3.29
N ILE A 549 -39.24 11.89 3.72
CA ILE A 549 -38.78 11.98 5.11
C ILE A 549 -38.66 13.44 5.58
N ASN A 550 -38.48 14.40 4.65
CA ASN A 550 -38.39 15.83 4.94
C ASN A 550 -39.56 16.67 4.40
N SER A 551 -40.27 16.20 3.37
CA SER A 551 -41.26 17.02 2.65
C SER A 551 -42.70 16.84 3.11
N ASP A 552 -42.99 15.92 4.02
CA ASP A 552 -44.33 15.75 4.59
C ASP A 552 -44.38 16.31 6.02
N PRO A 553 -44.96 17.51 6.24
CA PRO A 553 -45.16 18.06 7.57
C PRO A 553 -46.21 17.28 8.40
N ASP A 554 -46.97 16.37 7.78
CA ASP A 554 -47.98 15.51 8.41
C ASP A 554 -47.46 14.08 8.69
N LEU A 555 -46.24 13.72 8.26
CA LEU A 555 -45.58 12.47 8.66
C LEU A 555 -45.34 12.53 10.17
N PRO A 556 -45.97 11.66 10.99
CA PRO A 556 -45.87 11.76 12.43
C PRO A 556 -44.40 11.67 12.84
N THR A 557 -44.00 12.60 13.71
CA THR A 557 -42.74 12.69 14.46
C THR A 557 -42.38 11.42 15.25
N SER A 558 -43.13 10.34 15.10
CA SER A 558 -42.90 9.06 15.74
C SER A 558 -41.67 8.37 15.12
N MET A 559 -40.61 8.28 15.93
CA MET A 559 -39.37 7.51 15.75
C MET A 559 -39.50 6.13 15.05
N PRO A 560 -40.59 5.34 15.21
CA PRO A 560 -40.73 4.02 14.58
C PRO A 560 -40.74 4.01 13.04
N LEU A 561 -41.31 5.02 12.38
CA LEU A 561 -41.44 5.02 10.91
C LEU A 561 -40.11 5.35 10.21
N LYS A 562 -39.32 6.29 10.75
CA LYS A 562 -37.95 6.58 10.28
C LYS A 562 -37.06 5.34 10.41
N MET A 563 -37.15 4.64 11.55
CA MET A 563 -36.38 3.41 11.80
C MET A 563 -36.76 2.29 10.80
N ALA A 564 -38.03 2.17 10.43
CA ALA A 564 -38.48 1.21 9.42
C ALA A 564 -37.88 1.48 8.03
N ILE A 565 -37.71 2.75 7.63
CA ILE A 565 -37.12 3.12 6.34
C ILE A 565 -35.61 2.80 6.32
N PHE A 566 -34.87 3.14 7.38
CA PHE A 566 -33.45 2.78 7.45
C PHE A 566 -33.22 1.28 7.48
N GLN A 567 -34.11 0.52 8.13
CA GLN A 567 -34.09 -0.94 8.08
C GLN A 567 -34.39 -1.48 6.68
N GLN A 568 -35.34 -0.87 5.95
CA GLN A 568 -35.59 -1.23 4.54
C GLN A 568 -34.36 -0.98 3.67
N PHE A 569 -33.67 0.15 3.85
CA PHE A 569 -32.42 0.44 3.15
C PHE A 569 -31.34 -0.60 3.50
N TYR A 570 -31.17 -0.91 4.79
CA TYR A 570 -30.21 -1.93 5.21
C TYR A 570 -30.49 -3.28 4.54
N ASN A 571 -31.74 -3.74 4.61
CA ASN A 571 -32.19 -4.98 3.98
C ASN A 571 -32.00 -4.95 2.45
N HIS A 572 -32.14 -3.78 1.83
CA HIS A 572 -31.92 -3.62 0.39
C HIS A 572 -30.46 -3.90 0.00
N LYS A 573 -29.53 -3.53 0.87
CA LYS A 573 -28.08 -3.68 0.69
C LYS A 573 -27.55 -5.02 1.21
N GLU A 574 -28.40 -5.94 1.68
CA GLU A 574 -27.94 -7.27 2.07
C GLU A 574 -27.27 -7.99 0.88
N ALA A 575 -26.24 -8.79 1.19
CA ALA A 575 -25.55 -9.61 0.20
C ALA A 575 -26.49 -10.70 -0.34
N SER A 576 -26.33 -11.04 -1.63
CA SER A 576 -27.08 -12.13 -2.25
C SER A 576 -26.74 -13.48 -1.63
N GLU A 577 -27.75 -14.30 -1.41
CA GLU A 577 -27.56 -15.70 -1.02
C GLU A 577 -27.38 -16.64 -2.23
N ASP A 578 -27.73 -16.16 -3.42
CA ASP A 578 -27.52 -16.88 -4.67
C ASP A 578 -26.08 -16.68 -5.16
N ILE A 579 -25.31 -17.78 -5.16
CA ILE A 579 -23.92 -17.79 -5.62
C ILE A 579 -23.80 -17.45 -7.12
N LEU A 580 -24.81 -17.75 -7.93
CA LEU A 580 -24.80 -17.43 -9.36
C LEU A 580 -24.84 -15.93 -9.63
N VAL A 581 -25.44 -15.17 -8.72
CA VAL A 581 -25.44 -13.69 -8.75
C VAL A 581 -24.05 -13.16 -8.39
N LEU A 582 -23.45 -13.67 -7.31
CA LEU A 582 -22.15 -13.18 -6.83
C LEU A 582 -20.99 -13.54 -7.77
N GLN A 583 -21.08 -14.68 -8.48
CA GLN A 583 -20.05 -15.13 -9.42
C GLN A 583 -20.06 -14.37 -10.75
N GLU A 584 -21.15 -13.69 -11.11
CA GLU A 584 -21.30 -13.06 -12.42
C GLU A 584 -20.10 -12.15 -12.77
N GLY A 585 -19.54 -12.35 -13.96
CA GLY A 585 -18.39 -11.57 -14.45
C GLY A 585 -17.05 -11.93 -13.81
N SER A 586 -17.00 -12.87 -12.85
CA SER A 586 -15.75 -13.35 -12.25
C SER A 586 -15.06 -14.38 -13.13
N LEU A 587 -13.72 -14.40 -13.11
CA LEU A 587 -12.90 -15.35 -13.88
C LEU A 587 -13.20 -16.80 -13.46
N ARG A 588 -13.62 -17.63 -14.42
CA ARG A 588 -13.95 -19.04 -14.21
C ARG A 588 -12.80 -19.97 -14.60
N LYS A 589 -12.11 -19.65 -15.70
CA LYS A 589 -11.13 -20.55 -16.30
C LYS A 589 -10.00 -19.79 -16.96
N VAL A 590 -8.78 -20.31 -16.80
CA VAL A 590 -7.60 -19.90 -17.55
C VAL A 590 -7.11 -21.10 -18.33
N THR A 591 -7.14 -21.03 -19.66
CA THR A 591 -6.50 -22.01 -20.53
C THR A 591 -5.09 -21.53 -20.84
N TYR A 592 -4.10 -22.35 -20.53
CA TYR A 592 -2.69 -22.02 -20.70
C TYR A 592 -2.22 -22.31 -22.13
N PRO A 593 -1.10 -21.71 -22.57
CA PRO A 593 -0.48 -22.03 -23.85
C PRO A 593 -0.10 -23.50 -24.03
N THR A 594 -0.05 -24.27 -22.94
CA THR A 594 0.25 -25.70 -23.00
C THR A 594 -0.91 -26.56 -23.48
N GLY A 595 -2.12 -25.99 -23.56
CA GLY A 595 -3.38 -26.69 -23.78
C GLY A 595 -4.05 -27.18 -22.49
N GLY A 596 -3.30 -27.22 -21.37
CA GLY A 596 -3.87 -27.44 -20.05
C GLY A 596 -4.66 -26.21 -19.57
N TYR A 597 -5.45 -26.37 -18.51
CA TYR A 597 -6.24 -25.27 -17.94
C TYR A 597 -6.40 -25.37 -16.44
N SER A 598 -6.67 -24.24 -15.79
CA SER A 598 -7.14 -24.18 -14.41
C SER A 598 -8.55 -23.62 -14.37
N GLU A 599 -9.43 -24.26 -13.61
CA GLU A 599 -10.80 -23.82 -13.32
C GLU A 599 -10.93 -23.41 -11.85
N PHE A 600 -11.64 -22.31 -11.62
CA PHE A 600 -11.84 -21.68 -10.32
C PHE A 600 -13.31 -21.77 -9.92
N THR A 601 -13.59 -22.53 -8.86
CA THR A 601 -14.93 -22.62 -8.27
C THR A 601 -14.96 -21.79 -7.01
N TYR A 602 -15.86 -20.80 -6.95
CA TYR A 602 -16.02 -19.93 -5.79
C TYR A 602 -17.18 -20.35 -4.89
N GLU A 603 -17.14 -19.86 -3.65
CA GLU A 603 -18.27 -19.89 -2.72
C GLU A 603 -18.44 -18.54 -2.01
N ARG A 604 -19.56 -18.40 -1.30
CA ARG A 604 -19.86 -17.20 -0.50
C ARG A 604 -18.91 -17.09 0.68
N HIS A 605 -18.56 -15.86 1.04
CA HIS A 605 -17.95 -15.62 2.33
C HIS A 605 -18.93 -15.98 3.46
N ALA A 606 -18.39 -16.55 4.55
CA ALA A 606 -19.10 -16.78 5.79
C ALA A 606 -18.22 -16.37 6.97
N ALA A 607 -18.83 -15.88 8.05
CA ALA A 607 -18.15 -15.55 9.31
C ALA A 607 -19.01 -15.98 10.50
N SER A 608 -18.38 -16.34 11.62
CA SER A 608 -19.06 -16.60 12.89
C SER A 608 -18.92 -15.44 13.87
N GLN A 609 -18.04 -14.49 13.58
CA GLN A 609 -17.76 -13.33 14.40
C GLN A 609 -17.63 -12.05 13.57
N TYR A 610 -17.86 -10.91 14.21
CA TYR A 610 -17.64 -9.60 13.63
C TYR A 610 -17.11 -8.60 14.67
N LEU A 611 -16.35 -7.62 14.19
CA LEU A 611 -15.90 -6.51 15.02
C LEU A 611 -17.02 -5.48 15.18
N HIS A 612 -17.41 -5.19 16.42
CA HIS A 612 -18.39 -4.15 16.74
C HIS A 612 -17.69 -2.92 17.31
N ALA A 613 -18.04 -1.75 16.78
CA ALA A 613 -17.58 -0.46 17.27
C ALA A 613 -18.66 0.24 18.09
N TRP A 614 -18.34 0.48 19.36
CA TRP A 614 -19.19 1.21 20.29
C TRP A 614 -19.03 2.73 20.11
N ARG A 615 -20.04 3.50 20.56
CA ARG A 615 -20.02 4.98 20.47
C ARG A 615 -18.95 5.65 21.32
N ASN A 616 -18.49 5.00 22.39
CA ASN A 616 -17.33 5.47 23.15
C ASN A 616 -16.00 5.21 22.39
N GLY A 617 -16.07 4.58 21.22
CA GLY A 617 -14.96 4.19 20.36
C GLY A 617 -14.41 2.80 20.64
N ASP A 618 -14.82 2.13 21.72
CA ASP A 618 -14.35 0.79 22.07
C ASP A 618 -14.69 -0.21 20.97
N LEU A 619 -13.83 -1.22 20.83
CA LEU A 619 -14.00 -2.31 19.88
C LEU A 619 -14.20 -3.61 20.64
N THR A 620 -15.19 -4.41 20.22
CA THR A 620 -15.43 -5.74 20.78
C THR A 620 -15.73 -6.74 19.70
N LEU A 621 -15.19 -7.95 19.83
CA LEU A 621 -15.53 -9.06 18.96
C LEU A 621 -16.87 -9.68 19.39
N MET A 622 -17.84 -9.69 18.49
CA MET A 622 -19.18 -10.25 18.71
C MET A 622 -19.36 -11.52 17.88
N SER A 623 -20.23 -12.44 18.33
CA SER A 623 -20.52 -13.70 17.63
C SER A 623 -21.93 -13.70 17.05
N GLU A 624 -22.08 -14.19 15.83
CA GLU A 624 -23.36 -14.27 15.10
C GLU A 624 -23.32 -15.39 14.05
N ALA A 625 -24.38 -16.21 14.00
CA ALA A 625 -24.37 -17.46 13.24
C ALA A 625 -24.72 -17.32 11.75
N ASP A 626 -25.29 -16.18 11.32
CA ASP A 626 -25.84 -16.01 9.97
C ASP A 626 -25.53 -14.62 9.39
N LEU A 627 -24.24 -14.30 9.29
CA LEU A 627 -23.79 -13.05 8.67
C LEU A 627 -23.85 -13.18 7.14
N LYS A 628 -24.65 -12.33 6.50
CA LYS A 628 -24.65 -12.17 5.05
C LYS A 628 -23.49 -11.27 4.63
N ILE A 629 -22.55 -11.84 3.89
CA ILE A 629 -21.28 -11.18 3.56
C ILE A 629 -21.11 -11.17 2.05
N GLY A 630 -20.82 -9.99 1.50
CA GLY A 630 -20.58 -9.77 0.08
C GLY A 630 -19.25 -10.34 -0.38
N GLY A 631 -19.15 -10.60 -1.69
CA GLY A 631 -17.94 -11.06 -2.36
C GLY A 631 -17.80 -12.59 -2.42
N LEU A 632 -16.66 -13.04 -2.93
CA LEU A 632 -16.34 -14.44 -3.18
C LEU A 632 -15.01 -14.84 -2.54
N ARG A 633 -14.96 -16.10 -2.09
CA ARG A 633 -13.70 -16.80 -1.78
C ARG A 633 -13.58 -18.06 -2.62
N ILE A 634 -12.36 -18.54 -2.81
CA ILE A 634 -12.10 -19.77 -3.56
C ILE A 634 -12.58 -21.00 -2.77
N ARG A 635 -13.30 -21.90 -3.44
CA ARG A 635 -13.71 -23.20 -2.87
C ARG A 635 -12.85 -24.32 -3.42
N GLU A 636 -12.57 -24.29 -4.72
CA GLU A 636 -11.83 -25.33 -5.41
C GLU A 636 -11.06 -24.75 -6.59
N ILE A 637 -9.82 -25.19 -6.76
CA ILE A 637 -9.03 -25.01 -7.98
C ILE A 637 -8.79 -26.39 -8.58
N SER A 638 -9.18 -26.55 -9.84
CA SER A 638 -8.92 -27.78 -10.61
C SER A 638 -7.98 -27.48 -11.76
N SER A 639 -6.80 -28.10 -11.77
CA SER A 639 -5.80 -27.96 -12.83
C SER A 639 -5.73 -29.22 -13.67
N HIS A 640 -5.82 -29.07 -14.99
CA HIS A 640 -5.87 -30.15 -15.98
C HIS A 640 -4.70 -30.03 -16.96
N ASP A 641 -3.98 -31.13 -17.19
CA ASP A 641 -2.86 -31.22 -18.13
C ASP A 641 -3.18 -32.00 -19.43
N GLY A 642 -4.46 -32.33 -19.64
CA GLY A 642 -4.94 -33.15 -20.76
C GLY A 642 -5.17 -34.62 -20.42
N THR A 643 -4.64 -35.12 -19.29
CA THR A 643 -4.82 -36.52 -18.85
C THR A 643 -5.14 -36.66 -17.36
N LEU A 644 -4.62 -35.79 -16.50
CA LEU A 644 -4.79 -35.82 -15.05
C LEU A 644 -5.37 -34.49 -14.56
N ALA A 645 -6.24 -34.58 -13.55
CA ALA A 645 -6.76 -33.42 -12.84
C ALA A 645 -6.16 -33.38 -11.43
N LYS A 646 -5.46 -32.29 -11.11
CA LYS A 646 -5.07 -31.97 -9.72
C LYS A 646 -6.15 -31.08 -9.15
N ILE A 647 -6.86 -31.57 -8.13
CA ILE A 647 -7.95 -30.84 -7.48
C ILE A 647 -7.50 -30.44 -6.07
N GLN A 648 -7.64 -29.16 -5.77
CA GLN A 648 -7.34 -28.57 -4.48
C GLN A 648 -8.57 -27.85 -3.94
N ARG A 649 -9.06 -28.26 -2.77
CA ARG A 649 -10.25 -27.70 -2.12
C ARG A 649 -9.87 -26.91 -0.87
N TYR A 650 -10.66 -25.90 -0.54
CA TYR A 650 -10.42 -25.04 0.61
C TYR A 650 -11.64 -25.06 1.55
N GLU A 651 -11.40 -25.35 2.83
CA GLU A 651 -12.41 -25.32 3.89
C GLU A 651 -12.04 -24.22 4.90
N TYR A 652 -13.00 -23.35 5.22
CA TYR A 652 -12.80 -22.16 6.07
C TYR A 652 -13.48 -22.32 7.43
N THR A 653 -13.49 -23.52 8.00
CA THR A 653 -14.19 -23.83 9.25
C THR A 653 -13.22 -24.19 10.37
N ASP A 654 -13.65 -23.96 11.60
CA ASP A 654 -12.95 -24.33 12.83
C ASP A 654 -13.68 -25.46 13.58
N GLY A 655 -14.14 -26.45 12.83
CA GLY A 655 -15.03 -27.49 13.28
C GLY A 655 -16.33 -27.42 12.47
N THR A 656 -17.41 -26.94 13.09
CA THR A 656 -18.72 -26.83 12.42
C THR A 656 -19.07 -25.42 11.94
N SER A 657 -18.42 -24.39 12.49
CA SER A 657 -18.67 -22.99 12.16
C SER A 657 -17.61 -22.42 11.23
N SER A 658 -17.96 -21.35 10.50
CA SER A 658 -16.95 -20.59 9.75
C SER A 658 -15.93 -19.96 10.70
N SER A 659 -14.67 -20.03 10.31
CA SER A 659 -13.54 -19.41 11.01
C SER A 659 -13.34 -17.93 10.58
N GLY A 660 -14.26 -17.39 9.78
CA GLY A 660 -14.20 -16.01 9.30
C GLY A 660 -14.55 -15.01 10.39
N ILE A 661 -13.84 -13.89 10.41
CA ILE A 661 -14.14 -12.72 11.23
C ILE A 661 -14.36 -11.51 10.31
N LEU A 662 -15.55 -10.92 10.39
CA LEU A 662 -15.91 -9.73 9.62
C LEU A 662 -15.34 -8.47 10.29
N ALA A 663 -14.69 -7.61 9.52
CA ALA A 663 -14.06 -6.36 9.99
C ALA A 663 -15.06 -5.34 10.58
N GLY A 664 -16.35 -5.51 10.30
CA GLY A 664 -17.44 -4.77 10.92
C GLY A 664 -18.73 -4.84 10.11
N LYS A 665 -19.86 -4.59 10.78
CA LYS A 665 -21.15 -4.41 10.11
C LYS A 665 -21.30 -2.99 9.59
N HIS A 666 -21.99 -2.83 8.48
CA HIS A 666 -22.35 -1.52 7.97
C HIS A 666 -23.37 -0.85 8.89
N GLN A 667 -23.19 0.45 9.14
CA GLN A 667 -24.16 1.26 9.86
C GLN A 667 -24.35 2.57 9.11
N TYR A 668 -25.52 2.71 8.47
CA TYR A 668 -25.84 3.88 7.66
C TYR A 668 -26.54 4.99 8.46
N HIS A 669 -27.14 4.65 9.61
CA HIS A 669 -27.98 5.55 10.40
C HIS A 669 -27.46 5.74 11.83
N TRP A 670 -27.51 6.99 12.29
CA TRP A 670 -27.03 7.45 13.60
C TRP A 670 -28.09 8.34 14.25
N PRO A 671 -28.94 7.81 15.15
CA PRO A 671 -30.11 8.54 15.65
C PRO A 671 -29.81 9.65 16.66
N GLU A 672 -28.63 9.68 17.30
CA GLU A 672 -28.40 10.51 18.51
C GLU A 672 -26.94 10.95 18.68
N TYR A 673 -26.35 11.63 17.70
CA TYR A 673 -25.04 12.26 17.91
C TYR A 673 -25.20 13.50 18.78
N ARG A 674 -24.45 13.59 19.89
CA ARG A 674 -24.52 14.66 20.88
C ARG A 674 -23.14 15.24 21.12
N VAL A 675 -23.00 16.56 21.03
CA VAL A 675 -21.76 17.28 21.37
C VAL A 675 -22.07 18.57 22.12
N GLU A 676 -21.17 18.93 23.03
CA GLU A 676 -21.31 20.10 23.90
C GLU A 676 -20.53 21.28 23.33
N ALA A 677 -21.11 22.47 23.42
CA ALA A 677 -20.44 23.68 22.98
C ALA A 677 -19.29 24.03 23.93
N SER A 678 -18.10 24.22 23.37
CA SER A 678 -16.89 24.48 24.14
C SER A 678 -16.86 25.89 24.74
N THR A 679 -17.64 26.82 24.19
CA THR A 679 -17.73 28.21 24.67
C THR A 679 -18.92 28.45 25.61
N SER A 680 -19.74 27.44 25.88
CA SER A 680 -20.90 27.52 26.79
C SER A 680 -21.34 26.14 27.25
N SER A 681 -21.33 25.90 28.57
CA SER A 681 -21.76 24.63 29.18
C SER A 681 -23.24 24.29 28.99
N ASP A 682 -24.05 25.28 28.61
CA ASP A 682 -25.51 25.17 28.61
C ASP A 682 -26.07 24.89 27.20
N ILE A 683 -25.19 24.73 26.21
CA ILE A 683 -25.57 24.49 24.81
C ILE A 683 -25.10 23.09 24.41
N THR A 684 -26.06 22.19 24.22
CA THR A 684 -25.85 20.88 23.62
C THR A 684 -26.39 20.87 22.19
N TYR A 685 -25.62 20.30 21.27
CA TYR A 685 -26.02 20.09 19.88
C TYR A 685 -26.34 18.61 19.65
N TYR A 686 -27.54 18.34 19.15
CA TYR A 686 -27.99 17.01 18.77
C TYR A 686 -28.14 16.91 17.24
N ARG A 687 -27.68 15.79 16.68
CA ARG A 687 -27.76 15.50 15.24
C ARG A 687 -28.11 14.04 14.99
N GLU A 688 -29.04 13.83 14.09
CA GLU A 688 -29.28 12.52 13.45
C GLU A 688 -28.57 12.51 12.09
N VAL A 689 -27.86 11.44 11.75
CA VAL A 689 -27.09 11.35 10.50
C VAL A 689 -27.41 10.06 9.77
N PHE A 690 -27.74 10.18 8.49
CA PHE A 690 -27.71 9.06 7.55
C PHE A 690 -26.58 9.28 6.54
N SER A 691 -25.72 8.27 6.35
CA SER A 691 -24.63 8.29 5.40
C SER A 691 -24.52 6.94 4.69
N TYR A 692 -24.46 6.94 3.36
CA TYR A 692 -24.22 5.76 2.55
C TYR A 692 -23.07 6.01 1.57
N GLN A 693 -22.08 5.12 1.59
CA GLN A 693 -21.06 4.94 0.57
C GLN A 693 -20.57 3.48 0.60
N ASN A 694 -20.15 2.94 -0.54
CA ASN A 694 -19.71 1.55 -0.69
C ASN A 694 -18.20 1.42 -1.03
N LEU A 695 -17.47 2.54 -1.03
CA LEU A 695 -16.05 2.59 -1.40
C LEU A 695 -15.12 2.28 -0.23
N LEU A 696 -15.49 2.66 0.99
CA LEU A 696 -14.70 2.30 2.16
C LEU A 696 -15.04 0.92 2.70
N PRO A 697 -14.03 0.16 3.19
CA PRO A 697 -14.30 -0.99 4.02
C PRO A 697 -15.03 -0.58 5.31
N THR A 698 -15.81 -1.48 5.89
CA THR A 698 -16.60 -1.25 7.12
C THR A 698 -15.77 -0.96 8.35
N GLY A 699 -14.51 -1.39 8.35
CA GLY A 699 -13.52 -1.09 9.39
C GLY A 699 -12.53 -0.05 8.89
N ILE A 700 -12.25 0.96 9.73
CA ILE A 700 -11.31 2.06 9.41
C ILE A 700 -9.92 1.55 9.01
N ASN A 701 -9.53 0.33 9.40
CA ASN A 701 -8.24 -0.25 9.03
C ASN A 701 -8.38 -1.73 8.62
N ALA A 702 -9.21 -2.01 7.61
CA ALA A 702 -9.45 -3.38 7.17
C ALA A 702 -8.36 -3.97 6.25
N GLN A 703 -7.31 -3.21 5.88
CA GLN A 703 -6.34 -3.63 4.84
C GLN A 703 -7.02 -4.05 3.53
N GLY A 704 -8.00 -3.26 3.10
CA GLY A 704 -8.78 -3.50 1.88
C GLY A 704 -9.65 -4.78 1.85
N SER A 705 -9.52 -5.72 2.79
CA SER A 705 -10.40 -6.90 2.92
C SER A 705 -11.37 -6.74 4.09
N HIS A 706 -12.67 -6.87 3.83
CA HIS A 706 -13.69 -6.78 4.88
C HIS A 706 -13.81 -8.04 5.75
N ILE A 707 -13.09 -9.12 5.42
CA ILE A 707 -13.11 -10.38 6.15
C ILE A 707 -11.74 -11.05 6.16
N GLY A 708 -11.42 -11.73 7.28
CA GLY A 708 -10.22 -12.54 7.44
C GLY A 708 -10.51 -13.89 8.10
N TYR A 709 -9.85 -14.95 7.66
CA TYR A 709 -10.02 -16.32 8.13
C TYR A 709 -8.91 -16.71 9.10
N ARG A 710 -9.29 -17.03 10.35
CA ARG A 710 -8.32 -17.53 11.34
C ARG A 710 -7.75 -18.90 10.99
N GLN A 711 -8.48 -19.71 10.22
CA GLN A 711 -8.10 -21.07 9.86
C GLN A 711 -8.55 -21.41 8.42
N VAL A 712 -7.67 -22.06 7.65
CA VAL A 712 -8.00 -22.58 6.32
C VAL A 712 -7.40 -23.96 6.15
N LYS A 713 -8.21 -24.92 5.71
CA LYS A 713 -7.78 -26.28 5.40
C LYS A 713 -7.76 -26.48 3.90
N GLU A 714 -6.59 -26.78 3.37
CA GLU A 714 -6.34 -27.08 1.96
C GLU A 714 -6.32 -28.60 1.77
N VAL A 715 -7.30 -29.15 1.06
CA VAL A 715 -7.47 -30.59 0.85
C VAL A 715 -7.13 -30.95 -0.59
N GLN A 716 -6.25 -31.94 -0.76
CA GLN A 716 -5.84 -32.48 -2.05
C GLN A 716 -6.78 -33.61 -2.51
N SER A 717 -6.70 -33.96 -3.79
CA SER A 717 -7.53 -35.03 -4.40
C SER A 717 -7.37 -36.42 -3.77
N ASP A 718 -6.21 -36.71 -3.16
CA ASP A 718 -5.92 -37.98 -2.49
C ASP A 718 -6.42 -38.04 -1.02
N GLY A 719 -7.02 -36.95 -0.54
CA GLY A 719 -7.50 -36.81 0.84
C GLY A 719 -6.44 -36.31 1.83
N SER A 720 -5.18 -36.13 1.41
CA SER A 720 -4.18 -35.41 2.20
C SER A 720 -4.57 -33.93 2.33
N TYR A 721 -4.15 -33.28 3.41
CA TYR A 721 -4.51 -31.87 3.62
C TYR A 721 -3.49 -31.09 4.44
N THR A 722 -3.48 -29.78 4.25
CA THR A 722 -2.71 -28.84 5.06
C THR A 722 -3.67 -27.91 5.80
N LEU A 723 -3.49 -27.74 7.10
CA LEU A 723 -4.27 -26.83 7.94
C LEU A 723 -3.43 -25.62 8.32
N HIS A 724 -3.86 -24.44 7.91
CA HIS A 724 -3.21 -23.16 8.16
C HIS A 724 -3.98 -22.38 9.22
N ARG A 725 -3.27 -21.72 10.14
CA ARG A 725 -3.87 -20.73 11.06
C ARG A 725 -3.12 -19.42 11.02
N PHE A 726 -3.84 -18.32 11.13
CA PHE A 726 -3.31 -16.96 10.95
C PHE A 726 -3.62 -16.07 12.14
N THR A 727 -2.79 -15.04 12.36
CA THR A 727 -3.15 -13.94 13.26
C THR A 727 -4.41 -13.24 12.74
N ASN A 728 -5.31 -12.88 13.63
CA ASN A 728 -6.55 -12.18 13.31
C ASN A 728 -6.90 -11.22 14.46
N TYR A 729 -8.11 -10.65 14.51
CA TYR A 729 -8.52 -9.72 15.58
C TYR A 729 -8.42 -10.32 16.99
N GLU A 730 -8.70 -11.61 17.10
CA GLU A 730 -8.53 -12.36 18.34
C GLU A 730 -7.05 -12.62 18.65
N SER A 731 -6.74 -12.80 19.93
CA SER A 731 -5.37 -13.11 20.32
C SER A 731 -4.96 -14.54 20.07
N ASP A 732 -3.70 -14.68 19.70
CA ASP A 732 -2.92 -15.90 19.69
C ASP A 732 -2.46 -16.34 21.10
N TYR A 733 -2.53 -15.47 22.10
CA TYR A 733 -2.15 -15.75 23.49
C TYR A 733 -3.36 -15.76 24.46
N PRO A 734 -3.50 -16.79 25.31
CA PRO A 734 -4.58 -16.85 26.31
C PRO A 734 -4.61 -15.66 27.28
N THR A 735 -3.47 -14.99 27.50
CA THR A 735 -3.26 -13.91 28.46
C THR A 735 -3.52 -12.51 27.92
N ASP A 736 -3.60 -12.32 26.59
CA ASP A 736 -3.75 -10.99 25.97
C ASP A 736 -4.79 -11.02 24.85
N ARG A 737 -6.06 -11.28 25.20
CA ARG A 737 -7.15 -11.71 24.29
C ARG A 737 -7.44 -10.81 23.07
N LEU A 738 -6.89 -9.59 22.96
CA LEU A 738 -7.23 -8.61 21.92
C LEU A 738 -6.01 -7.91 21.29
N ARG A 739 -4.87 -8.58 21.22
CA ARG A 739 -3.56 -8.02 20.82
C ARG A 739 -3.55 -7.26 19.48
N HIS A 740 -4.24 -7.79 18.46
CA HIS A 740 -4.21 -7.31 17.08
C HIS A 740 -5.44 -6.47 16.67
N MET A 741 -6.30 -6.14 17.63
CA MET A 741 -7.37 -5.18 17.39
C MET A 741 -6.83 -3.76 17.31
N ASP A 742 -7.42 -2.94 16.45
CA ASP A 742 -7.16 -1.51 16.42
C ASP A 742 -7.46 -0.88 17.79
N VAL A 743 -6.75 0.21 18.13
CA VAL A 743 -6.90 0.84 19.44
C VAL A 743 -7.64 2.15 19.33
N ALA A 744 -8.72 2.26 20.10
CA ALA A 744 -9.48 3.49 20.28
C ALA A 744 -8.72 4.48 21.16
N VAL A 745 -8.90 5.78 20.90
CA VAL A 745 -8.30 6.83 21.72
C VAL A 745 -9.11 7.01 23.00
N ASP A 746 -8.44 7.11 24.14
CA ASP A 746 -9.08 7.29 25.44
C ASP A 746 -10.03 8.51 25.42
N LEU A 747 -11.27 8.34 25.92
CA LEU A 747 -12.29 9.40 25.99
C LEU A 747 -11.79 10.66 26.71
N SER A 748 -10.93 10.51 27.72
CA SER A 748 -10.34 11.63 28.47
C SER A 748 -9.44 12.53 27.62
N LYS A 749 -8.94 12.01 26.50
CA LYS A 749 -8.08 12.75 25.55
C LYS A 749 -8.89 13.39 24.41
N ARG A 750 -10.16 13.04 24.25
CA ARG A 750 -11.03 13.56 23.18
C ARG A 750 -11.62 14.92 23.54
N MET A 751 -11.91 15.74 22.53
CA MET A 751 -12.63 17.01 22.74
C MET A 751 -14.05 16.78 23.25
N GLN A 752 -14.72 15.74 22.74
CA GLN A 752 -16.09 15.38 23.08
C GLN A 752 -16.12 14.00 23.75
N SER A 753 -17.08 13.81 24.67
CA SER A 753 -17.27 12.55 25.41
C SER A 753 -17.97 11.46 24.61
N VAL A 754 -18.44 11.78 23.40
CA VAL A 754 -19.08 10.86 22.46
C VAL A 754 -18.21 10.80 21.20
N GLY A 755 -17.84 9.60 20.76
CA GLY A 755 -17.09 9.38 19.53
C GLY A 755 -17.99 9.03 18.34
N ALA A 756 -17.47 9.19 17.12
CA ALA A 756 -18.08 8.68 15.91
C ALA A 756 -17.49 7.30 15.53
N GLN A 757 -18.23 6.47 14.77
CA GLN A 757 -17.65 5.23 14.23
C GLN A 757 -16.47 5.51 13.29
N TYR A 758 -16.45 6.68 12.64
CA TYR A 758 -15.41 7.16 11.74
C TYR A 758 -14.23 7.85 12.45
N ASP A 759 -14.27 7.99 13.78
CA ASP A 759 -13.15 8.51 14.55
C ASP A 759 -11.86 7.73 14.19
N PRO A 760 -10.75 8.41 13.85
CA PRO A 760 -9.50 7.73 13.53
C PRO A 760 -9.07 6.85 14.70
N ARG A 761 -8.55 5.66 14.35
CA ARG A 761 -8.06 4.66 15.30
C ARG A 761 -6.60 4.37 15.05
N ILE A 762 -5.91 3.91 16.08
CA ILE A 762 -4.55 3.41 15.93
C ILE A 762 -4.65 2.07 15.19
N ASP A 763 -4.28 2.09 13.91
CA ASP A 763 -4.26 0.95 13.01
C ASP A 763 -3.32 -0.16 13.56
N ARG A 764 -3.78 -1.42 13.57
CA ARG A 764 -2.94 -2.61 13.85
C ARG A 764 -3.11 -3.71 12.81
N SER A 765 -3.59 -3.34 11.63
CA SER A 765 -3.99 -4.27 10.59
C SER A 765 -2.89 -5.18 10.10
N TRP A 766 -1.64 -4.72 10.08
CA TRP A 766 -0.48 -5.47 9.57
C TRP A 766 -0.02 -6.58 10.48
N GLU A 767 -0.51 -6.60 11.72
CA GLU A 767 -0.26 -7.73 12.61
C GLU A 767 -1.16 -8.93 12.28
N ARG A 768 -2.18 -8.76 11.43
CA ARG A 768 -3.14 -9.80 11.01
C ARG A 768 -2.68 -10.49 9.72
N GLY A 769 -3.18 -11.70 9.48
CA GLY A 769 -2.82 -12.50 8.30
C GLY A 769 -1.45 -13.19 8.36
N GLN A 770 -0.70 -13.04 9.46
CA GLN A 770 0.60 -13.70 9.67
C GLN A 770 0.39 -15.17 10.01
N LEU A 771 1.18 -16.08 9.41
CA LEU A 771 1.04 -17.52 9.63
C LEU A 771 1.41 -17.92 11.07
N LEU A 772 0.44 -18.29 11.90
CA LEU A 772 0.65 -18.78 13.28
C LEU A 772 0.99 -20.27 13.33
N SER A 773 0.31 -21.10 12.54
CA SER A 773 0.62 -22.52 12.48
C SER A 773 0.29 -23.13 11.12
N GLN A 774 1.01 -24.19 10.77
CA GLN A 774 0.76 -25.01 9.59
C GLN A 774 0.88 -26.48 9.98
N GLU A 775 -0.14 -27.29 9.73
CA GLU A 775 -0.13 -28.72 9.98
C GLU A 775 -0.38 -29.50 8.69
N ILE A 776 0.49 -30.44 8.34
CA ILE A 776 0.40 -31.25 7.11
C ILE A 776 -0.01 -32.66 7.50
N TYR A 777 -1.05 -33.18 6.87
CA TYR A 777 -1.61 -34.51 7.10
C TYR A 777 -1.58 -35.35 5.83
N ASN A 778 -1.31 -36.64 5.97
CA ASN A 778 -1.41 -37.59 4.86
C ASN A 778 -2.88 -37.99 4.59
N SER A 779 -3.09 -38.81 3.55
CA SER A 779 -4.42 -39.32 3.18
C SER A 779 -5.06 -40.24 4.22
N ALA A 780 -4.26 -40.80 5.15
CA ALA A 780 -4.74 -41.56 6.31
C ALA A 780 -5.07 -40.66 7.52
N HIS A 781 -5.06 -39.34 7.34
CA HIS A 781 -5.29 -38.32 8.38
C HIS A 781 -4.28 -38.36 9.54
N GLN A 782 -3.08 -38.89 9.29
CA GLN A 782 -1.98 -38.83 10.24
C GLN A 782 -1.21 -37.52 10.04
N LEU A 783 -0.92 -36.84 11.14
CA LEU A 783 -0.11 -35.63 11.16
C LEU A 783 1.34 -35.98 10.79
N LEU A 784 1.88 -35.35 9.75
CA LEU A 784 3.26 -35.53 9.31
C LEU A 784 4.18 -34.40 9.81
N LEU A 785 3.67 -33.17 9.78
CA LEU A 785 4.44 -31.99 10.14
C LEU A 785 3.55 -30.96 10.81
N ARG A 786 4.01 -30.35 11.91
CA ARG A 786 3.41 -29.16 12.51
C ARG A 786 4.46 -28.06 12.61
N ARG A 787 4.20 -26.90 12.03
CA ARG A 787 4.96 -25.66 12.21
C ARG A 787 4.16 -24.71 13.10
N GLN A 788 4.82 -24.07 14.06
CA GLN A 788 4.26 -23.02 14.92
C GLN A 788 5.18 -21.81 14.90
N ASN A 789 4.62 -20.61 14.76
CA ASN A 789 5.38 -19.36 14.71
C ASN A 789 4.94 -18.43 15.84
N SER A 790 5.87 -17.62 16.35
CA SER A 790 5.59 -16.54 17.30
C SER A 790 6.15 -15.21 16.80
N TYR A 791 5.42 -14.13 17.03
CA TYR A 791 5.73 -12.79 16.50
C TYR A 791 5.81 -11.72 17.58
N GLN A 792 6.65 -10.71 17.35
CA GLN A 792 6.86 -9.59 18.27
C GLN A 792 7.06 -8.26 17.52
N ARG A 793 6.62 -7.16 18.16
CA ARG A 793 6.96 -5.79 17.75
C ARG A 793 8.41 -5.50 18.12
N LEU A 794 9.22 -5.03 17.16
CA LEU A 794 10.64 -4.75 17.39
C LEU A 794 10.89 -3.41 18.09
N SER A 795 9.96 -2.46 17.97
CA SER A 795 10.03 -1.14 18.59
C SER A 795 8.64 -0.64 18.98
N SER A 796 8.58 0.59 19.49
CA SER A 796 7.34 1.32 19.79
C SER A 796 7.29 2.64 19.02
N ASP A 797 7.82 2.64 17.79
CA ASP A 797 7.92 3.85 16.97
C ASP A 797 6.55 4.22 16.38
N TYR A 798 6.26 5.52 16.34
CA TYR A 798 5.00 6.03 15.81
C TYR A 798 5.13 7.47 15.30
N VAL A 799 4.21 7.85 14.42
CA VAL A 799 3.98 9.23 13.96
C VAL A 799 2.77 9.80 14.68
N ARG A 800 2.92 11.02 15.19
CA ARG A 800 1.87 11.78 15.88
C ARG A 800 0.91 12.40 14.87
N SER A 801 -0.38 12.39 15.19
CA SER A 801 -1.42 13.08 14.43
C SER A 801 -2.53 13.54 15.39
N ALA A 802 -3.34 14.50 14.96
CA ALA A 802 -4.54 14.86 15.69
C ALA A 802 -5.61 15.35 14.74
N SER A 803 -6.78 14.71 14.80
CA SER A 803 -7.93 15.25 14.11
C SER A 803 -8.51 16.40 14.90
N ALA A 804 -8.66 17.56 14.27
CA ALA A 804 -9.00 18.82 14.92
C ALA A 804 -9.99 19.62 14.08
N SER A 805 -11.23 19.74 14.54
CA SER A 805 -12.27 20.46 13.80
C SER A 805 -13.16 21.30 14.71
N SER A 806 -13.88 22.25 14.11
CA SER A 806 -14.82 23.10 14.83
C SER A 806 -15.95 23.57 13.95
N PHE A 807 -17.11 23.74 14.57
CA PHE A 807 -18.27 24.32 13.91
C PHE A 807 -19.04 25.23 14.88
N VAL A 808 -19.90 26.07 14.34
CA VAL A 808 -20.72 27.01 15.12
C VAL A 808 -22.10 26.38 15.31
N VAL A 809 -22.67 26.58 16.50
CA VAL A 809 -24.04 26.21 16.85
C VAL A 809 -24.76 27.45 17.36
N CYS A 810 -26.03 27.59 17.02
CA CYS A 810 -26.78 28.82 17.27
C CYS A 810 -27.87 28.60 18.33
N ARG A 811 -28.05 29.57 19.22
CA ARG A 811 -29.18 29.63 20.15
C ARG A 811 -30.16 30.69 19.65
N ALA A 812 -31.36 30.26 19.25
CA ALA A 812 -32.45 31.16 18.93
C ALA A 812 -33.13 31.60 20.23
N ASN A 813 -32.78 32.78 20.75
CA ASN A 813 -33.51 33.39 21.85
C ASN A 813 -34.48 34.44 21.29
N PRO A 814 -35.81 34.32 21.48
CA PRO A 814 -36.76 35.32 20.99
C PRO A 814 -36.63 36.69 21.68
N GLU A 815 -35.98 36.79 22.84
CA GLU A 815 -35.86 38.05 23.61
C GLU A 815 -34.51 38.81 23.43
N PHE A 816 -33.50 38.22 22.80
CA PHE A 816 -32.17 38.83 22.61
C PHE A 816 -31.55 38.48 21.25
N ALA A 817 -30.60 39.30 20.77
CA ALA A 817 -29.84 39.04 19.55
C ALA A 817 -29.26 37.60 19.54
N PRO A 818 -29.23 36.90 18.39
CA PRO A 818 -28.82 35.51 18.32
C PRO A 818 -27.40 35.32 18.87
N SER A 819 -27.27 34.48 19.90
CA SER A 819 -25.97 34.09 20.45
C SER A 819 -25.47 32.83 19.75
N HIS A 820 -24.25 32.86 19.23
CA HIS A 820 -23.56 31.69 18.71
C HIS A 820 -22.66 31.07 19.78
N ALA A 821 -22.50 29.76 19.74
CA ALA A 821 -21.50 29.04 20.51
C ALA A 821 -20.69 28.16 19.56
N ARG A 822 -19.45 27.82 19.93
CA ARG A 822 -18.57 27.03 19.09
C ARG A 822 -18.40 25.65 19.69
N VAL A 823 -18.56 24.63 18.87
CA VAL A 823 -18.24 23.24 19.21
C VAL A 823 -16.84 22.95 18.67
N TYR A 824 -16.02 22.33 19.52
CA TYR A 824 -14.74 21.77 19.13
C TYR A 824 -14.84 20.26 19.16
N THR A 825 -14.40 19.61 18.09
CA THR A 825 -14.37 18.16 17.95
C THR A 825 -12.96 17.74 17.55
N GLY A 826 -12.59 16.52 17.87
CA GLY A 826 -11.24 16.04 17.58
C GLY A 826 -10.67 15.16 18.68
N LEU A 827 -9.59 14.47 18.33
CA LEU A 827 -8.90 13.50 19.17
C LEU A 827 -7.45 13.33 18.68
N PRO A 828 -6.47 13.11 19.59
CA PRO A 828 -5.11 12.83 19.19
C PRO A 828 -4.97 11.34 18.88
N TYR A 829 -4.27 10.98 17.82
CA TYR A 829 -4.01 9.59 17.47
C TYR A 829 -2.60 9.41 16.89
N ARG A 830 -2.24 8.19 16.52
CA ARG A 830 -0.90 7.91 16.00
C ARG A 830 -0.92 6.81 14.95
N TYR A 831 0.02 6.92 14.02
CA TYR A 831 0.36 5.86 13.07
C TYR A 831 1.54 5.08 13.64
N GLU A 832 1.32 3.82 14.00
CA GLU A 832 2.38 2.93 14.45
C GLU A 832 3.25 2.51 13.25
N THR A 833 4.57 2.60 13.40
CA THR A 833 5.55 2.30 12.34
C THR A 833 6.55 1.22 12.75
N HIS A 834 6.30 0.55 13.87
CA HIS A 834 7.12 -0.56 14.34
C HIS A 834 7.06 -1.76 13.38
N LEU A 835 8.15 -2.54 13.34
CA LEU A 835 8.18 -3.81 12.60
C LEU A 835 7.58 -4.94 13.44
N PHE A 836 6.74 -5.78 12.83
CA PHE A 836 6.18 -6.99 13.45
C PHE A 836 6.85 -8.23 12.84
N ARG A 837 7.79 -8.84 13.58
CA ARG A 837 8.66 -9.92 13.06
C ARG A 837 8.45 -11.23 13.78
N ARG A 838 8.65 -12.33 13.05
CA ARG A 838 8.69 -13.69 13.61
C ARG A 838 9.94 -13.85 14.47
N VAL A 839 9.77 -14.10 15.77
CA VAL A 839 10.88 -14.27 16.72
C VAL A 839 11.17 -15.75 17.02
N ARG A 840 10.23 -16.65 16.73
CA ARG A 840 10.37 -18.08 16.98
C ARG A 840 9.58 -18.91 15.97
N GLU A 841 10.16 -20.02 15.53
CA GLU A 841 9.54 -21.06 14.70
C GLU A 841 9.83 -22.43 15.33
N GLU A 842 8.81 -23.26 15.50
CA GLU A 842 8.92 -24.64 16.00
C GLU A 842 8.35 -25.59 14.96
N VAL A 843 9.15 -26.54 14.47
CA VAL A 843 8.76 -27.54 13.48
C VAL A 843 8.85 -28.92 14.11
N PHE A 844 7.68 -29.54 14.30
CA PHE A 844 7.52 -30.91 14.76
C PHE A 844 7.37 -31.81 13.53
N GLN A 845 8.33 -32.70 13.26
CA GLN A 845 8.24 -33.72 12.24
C GLN A 845 7.85 -35.04 12.91
N HIS A 846 6.67 -35.57 12.58
CA HIS A 846 6.13 -36.78 13.19
C HIS A 846 6.55 -38.03 12.43
N ASP A 847 6.80 -39.12 13.16
CA ASP A 847 7.08 -40.42 12.57
C ASP A 847 5.79 -41.04 11.98
N VAL A 848 5.91 -41.65 10.79
CA VAL A 848 4.77 -42.26 10.09
C VAL A 848 4.33 -43.57 10.75
N GLU A 849 5.29 -44.30 11.35
CA GLU A 849 5.07 -45.58 12.03
C GLU A 849 4.68 -45.39 13.50
N ASP A 850 5.20 -44.34 14.17
CA ASP A 850 4.80 -43.93 15.53
C ASP A 850 4.32 -42.47 15.60
N PRO A 851 3.01 -42.21 15.50
CA PRO A 851 2.44 -40.86 15.53
C PRO A 851 2.72 -40.06 16.82
N THR A 852 3.11 -40.74 17.91
CA THR A 852 3.45 -40.10 19.18
C THR A 852 4.91 -39.63 19.23
N ALA A 853 5.76 -40.19 18.36
CA ALA A 853 7.14 -39.77 18.20
C ALA A 853 7.26 -38.60 17.22
N TYR A 854 8.07 -37.60 17.57
CA TYR A 854 8.40 -36.49 16.70
C TYR A 854 9.83 -36.00 16.94
N SER A 855 10.45 -35.42 15.92
CA SER A 855 11.63 -34.57 16.09
C SER A 855 11.22 -33.10 16.07
N LEU A 856 11.74 -32.32 17.04
CA LEU A 856 11.48 -30.89 17.14
C LEU A 856 12.70 -30.10 16.66
N ASP A 857 12.47 -29.24 15.67
CA ASP A 857 13.40 -28.22 15.22
C ASP A 857 12.89 -26.85 15.66
N VAL A 858 13.68 -26.08 16.41
CA VAL A 858 13.32 -24.73 16.90
C VAL A 858 14.27 -23.71 16.28
N THR A 859 13.72 -22.69 15.61
CA THR A 859 14.49 -21.54 15.12
C THR A 859 14.09 -20.27 15.86
N GLU A 860 15.03 -19.63 16.55
CA GLU A 860 14.84 -18.37 17.28
C GLU A 860 15.54 -17.23 16.53
N TYR A 861 14.91 -16.06 16.44
CA TYR A 861 15.41 -14.90 15.68
C TYR A 861 15.54 -13.67 16.58
N SER A 862 16.65 -12.94 16.42
CA SER A 862 16.82 -11.57 16.91
C SER A 862 17.16 -10.65 15.74
N TYR A 863 16.69 -9.41 15.81
CA TYR A 863 16.76 -8.43 14.72
C TYR A 863 17.46 -7.14 15.15
N ASN A 864 18.10 -6.46 14.21
CA ASN A 864 18.53 -5.07 14.41
C ASN A 864 17.37 -4.08 14.21
N GLN A 865 17.65 -2.78 14.36
CA GLN A 865 16.65 -1.71 14.20
C GLN A 865 16.05 -1.62 12.79
N GLN A 866 16.80 -2.02 11.76
CA GLN A 866 16.34 -2.08 10.37
C GLN A 866 15.54 -3.36 10.06
N GLY A 867 15.40 -4.28 11.02
CA GLY A 867 14.65 -5.52 10.87
C GLY A 867 15.41 -6.65 10.17
N PHE A 868 16.75 -6.57 10.05
CA PHE A 868 17.59 -7.65 9.55
C PHE A 868 17.94 -8.65 10.67
N PRO A 869 17.96 -9.97 10.40
CA PRO A 869 18.22 -10.98 11.42
C PRO A 869 19.71 -11.02 11.81
N VAL A 870 20.02 -10.56 13.02
CA VAL A 870 21.40 -10.50 13.56
C VAL A 870 21.78 -11.73 14.38
N ASP A 871 20.81 -12.50 14.85
CA ASP A 871 21.04 -13.76 15.57
C ASP A 871 19.94 -14.75 15.19
N VAL A 872 20.34 -15.91 14.66
CA VAL A 872 19.43 -16.98 14.25
C VAL A 872 19.90 -18.27 14.91
N LYS A 873 19.18 -18.77 15.90
CA LYS A 873 19.53 -19.99 16.62
C LYS A 873 18.59 -21.13 16.23
N HIS A 874 19.12 -22.14 15.56
CA HIS A 874 18.42 -23.35 15.16
C HIS A 874 18.80 -24.52 16.09
N THR A 875 17.84 -25.11 16.78
CA THR A 875 18.02 -26.17 17.78
C THR A 875 17.28 -27.44 17.35
N ARG A 876 17.94 -28.60 17.42
CA ARG A 876 17.38 -29.94 17.18
C ARG A 876 17.93 -30.91 18.22
N ASN A 877 17.07 -31.56 19.01
CA ASN A 877 17.44 -32.55 20.02
C ASN A 877 18.62 -32.09 20.93
N ASP A 878 18.47 -30.91 21.57
CA ASP A 878 19.46 -30.23 22.42
C ASP A 878 20.77 -29.78 21.73
N SER A 879 21.02 -30.20 20.50
CA SER A 879 22.05 -29.64 19.62
C SER A 879 21.54 -28.35 18.99
N TYR A 880 22.37 -27.32 18.88
CA TYR A 880 22.01 -26.12 18.13
C TYR A 880 23.14 -25.59 17.25
N THR A 881 22.73 -24.90 16.19
CA THR A 881 23.55 -24.03 15.35
C THR A 881 23.05 -22.60 15.54
N ARG A 882 23.94 -21.65 15.79
CA ARG A 882 23.60 -20.23 15.99
C ARG A 882 24.37 -19.37 15.01
N THR A 883 23.65 -18.64 14.16
CA THR A 883 24.21 -17.73 13.16
C THR A 883 24.08 -16.30 13.64
N LYS A 884 25.22 -15.66 13.92
CA LYS A 884 25.29 -14.23 14.23
C LYS A 884 25.70 -13.47 12.97
N ASN A 885 24.90 -12.49 12.56
CA ASN A 885 25.13 -11.68 11.37
C ASN A 885 25.42 -10.23 11.75
N ARG A 886 26.25 -9.57 10.96
CA ARG A 886 26.44 -8.12 10.98
C ARG A 886 26.36 -7.54 9.57
N TYR A 887 25.47 -6.59 9.40
CA TYR A 887 25.21 -5.89 8.15
C TYR A 887 25.93 -4.56 8.12
N VAL A 888 26.04 -3.96 6.93
CA VAL A 888 26.59 -2.61 6.75
C VAL A 888 25.90 -1.61 7.68
N GLY A 889 24.57 -1.71 7.86
CA GLY A 889 23.80 -0.84 8.77
C GLY A 889 24.18 -0.92 10.25
N ASP A 890 24.85 -2.00 10.70
CA ASP A 890 25.18 -2.22 12.12
C ASP A 890 26.51 -1.57 12.54
N TYR A 891 27.22 -0.93 11.62
CA TYR A 891 28.48 -0.24 11.93
C TYR A 891 28.20 1.23 12.24
N VAL A 892 28.57 1.68 13.44
CA VAL A 892 28.39 3.08 13.86
C VAL A 892 29.67 3.86 13.58
N PHE A 893 29.55 4.96 12.83
CA PHE A 893 30.65 5.88 12.56
C PHE A 893 30.40 7.19 13.29
N SER A 894 31.31 7.59 14.18
CA SER A 894 31.06 8.68 15.13
C SER A 894 31.29 10.09 14.60
N HIS A 895 31.69 10.30 13.34
CA HIS A 895 32.11 11.63 12.84
C HIS A 895 31.79 11.85 11.36
N PRO A 896 31.38 13.07 10.94
CA PRO A 896 31.34 13.45 9.54
C PRO A 896 32.78 13.71 9.07
N ALA A 897 33.45 12.65 8.56
CA ALA A 897 34.79 12.61 7.95
C ALA A 897 35.88 13.54 8.52
N PRO A 898 37.01 12.98 9.04
CA PRO A 898 38.19 12.93 8.16
C PRO A 898 39.12 11.70 8.39
N SER A 899 39.80 11.28 7.32
CA SER A 899 40.79 10.19 7.22
C SER A 899 40.46 8.93 8.04
N PHE A 900 39.63 8.06 7.48
CA PHE A 900 39.60 6.68 7.93
C PHE A 900 41.02 6.11 7.79
N ALA A 901 41.62 5.67 8.90
CA ALA A 901 42.87 4.92 8.85
C ALA A 901 42.68 3.55 8.18
N ASP A 902 41.45 3.02 8.22
CA ASP A 902 41.06 1.75 7.60
C ASP A 902 40.22 1.98 6.32
N PRO A 903 40.75 1.62 5.13
CA PRO A 903 40.03 1.71 3.86
C PRO A 903 38.70 0.93 3.83
N GLN A 904 38.54 -0.12 4.64
CA GLN A 904 37.27 -0.87 4.73
C GLN A 904 36.23 -0.09 5.53
N ALA A 905 36.61 0.57 6.61
CA ALA A 905 35.70 1.41 7.39
C ALA A 905 35.19 2.58 6.53
N GLU A 906 36.05 3.20 5.73
CA GLU A 906 35.66 4.22 4.74
C GLU A 906 34.65 3.68 3.73
N LEU A 907 34.88 2.46 3.24
CA LEU A 907 34.02 1.84 2.24
C LEU A 907 32.65 1.48 2.80
N LEU A 908 32.58 0.91 4.00
CA LEU A 908 31.34 0.63 4.70
C LEU A 908 30.56 1.91 5.00
N HIS A 909 31.25 2.99 5.41
CA HIS A 909 30.62 4.30 5.59
C HIS A 909 30.06 4.84 4.27
N ARG A 910 30.80 4.74 3.16
CA ARG A 910 30.30 5.10 1.82
C ARG A 910 29.11 4.24 1.40
N MET A 911 29.11 2.95 1.69
CA MET A 911 27.96 2.06 1.45
C MET A 911 26.72 2.51 2.22
N GLN A 912 26.85 2.89 3.49
CA GLN A 912 25.75 3.44 4.28
C GLN A 912 25.23 4.76 3.69
N GLN A 913 26.12 5.66 3.27
CA GLN A 913 25.74 6.91 2.60
C GLN A 913 24.98 6.68 1.27
N ARG A 914 25.02 5.46 0.71
CA ARG A 914 24.24 5.06 -0.48
C ARG A 914 23.08 4.12 -0.16
N GLY A 915 22.69 3.98 1.10
CA GLY A 915 21.56 3.14 1.50
C GLY A 915 21.79 1.62 1.40
N MET A 916 23.03 1.16 1.16
CA MET A 916 23.36 -0.27 1.03
C MET A 916 23.44 -1.00 2.39
N VAL A 917 22.47 -0.74 3.28
CA VAL A 917 22.52 -1.11 4.70
C VAL A 917 22.31 -2.61 4.94
N GLY A 918 21.63 -3.32 4.04
CA GLY A 918 21.32 -4.75 4.16
C GLY A 918 22.42 -5.68 3.64
N ARG A 919 23.57 -5.14 3.21
CA ARG A 919 24.71 -5.95 2.76
C ARG A 919 25.36 -6.65 3.95
N LEU A 920 25.45 -7.98 3.90
CA LEU A 920 26.06 -8.80 4.95
C LEU A 920 27.60 -8.70 4.93
N VAL A 921 28.16 -8.21 6.03
CA VAL A 921 29.61 -7.98 6.19
C VAL A 921 30.26 -9.13 6.94
N GLU A 922 29.66 -9.55 8.04
CA GLU A 922 30.17 -10.60 8.92
C GLU A 922 29.09 -11.63 9.20
N GLN A 923 29.46 -12.90 9.18
CA GLN A 923 28.63 -13.98 9.68
C GLN A 923 29.48 -14.93 10.51
N GLN A 924 28.95 -15.36 11.65
CA GLN A 924 29.56 -16.36 12.51
C GLN A 924 28.54 -17.45 12.79
N VAL A 925 28.95 -18.70 12.62
CA VAL A 925 28.16 -19.90 12.87
C VAL A 925 28.76 -20.63 14.04
N TRP A 926 27.99 -20.75 15.11
CA TRP A 926 28.36 -21.41 16.36
C TRP A 926 27.55 -22.69 16.51
N ASN A 927 28.08 -23.69 17.22
CA ASN A 927 27.29 -24.84 17.65
C ASN A 927 27.72 -25.32 19.04
N ASN A 928 26.97 -26.24 19.63
CA ASN A 928 27.29 -26.89 20.90
C ASN A 928 27.67 -28.38 20.75
N GLN A 929 27.84 -28.85 19.50
CA GLN A 929 28.18 -30.24 19.22
C GLN A 929 29.67 -30.49 19.42
N THR A 930 30.01 -31.56 20.14
CA THR A 930 31.39 -32.04 20.25
C THR A 930 31.65 -33.08 19.15
N PRO A 931 32.68 -32.92 18.30
CA PRO A 931 33.01 -33.91 17.27
C PRO A 931 33.17 -35.31 17.88
N GLY A 932 32.43 -36.30 17.37
CA GLY A 932 32.52 -37.70 17.80
C GLY A 932 31.71 -38.09 19.04
N VAL A 933 30.88 -37.20 19.60
CA VAL A 933 29.98 -37.50 20.73
C VAL A 933 28.53 -37.40 20.26
N SER A 934 27.74 -38.45 20.50
CA SER A 934 26.33 -38.55 20.10
C SER A 934 25.36 -37.73 20.98
N SER A 935 25.86 -37.10 22.05
CA SER A 935 25.06 -36.34 23.02
C SER A 935 25.54 -34.87 23.10
N PRO A 936 24.64 -33.87 23.10
CA PRO A 936 25.00 -32.45 23.13
C PRO A 936 25.32 -32.01 24.57
N THR A 937 26.60 -31.98 24.92
CA THR A 937 27.03 -31.62 26.29
C THR A 937 28.21 -30.63 26.34
N GLY A 938 28.52 -29.94 25.23
CA GLY A 938 29.65 -29.01 25.13
C GLY A 938 29.28 -27.52 25.28
N PRO A 939 30.22 -26.64 25.69
CA PRO A 939 30.03 -25.19 25.60
C PRO A 939 29.88 -24.74 24.14
N GLU A 940 29.21 -23.60 23.91
CA GLU A 940 29.08 -22.97 22.58
C GLU A 940 30.46 -22.74 21.95
N ARG A 941 30.64 -23.15 20.70
CA ARG A 941 31.91 -23.01 19.96
C ARG A 941 31.62 -22.46 18.58
N LEU A 942 32.46 -21.53 18.15
CA LEU A 942 32.48 -21.05 16.78
C LEU A 942 32.90 -22.22 15.87
N VAL A 943 32.17 -22.46 14.79
CA VAL A 943 32.42 -23.56 13.85
C VAL A 943 32.99 -23.00 12.57
N GLU A 944 32.27 -22.06 11.97
CA GLU A 944 32.63 -21.38 10.74
C GLU A 944 32.26 -19.91 10.91
N GLY A 945 33.03 -19.03 10.30
CA GLY A 945 32.58 -17.67 10.08
C GLY A 945 33.20 -17.13 8.82
N TYR A 946 32.64 -16.04 8.32
CA TYR A 946 33.24 -15.29 7.26
C TYR A 946 33.15 -13.80 7.48
N LEU A 947 34.15 -13.11 6.95
CA LEU A 947 34.20 -11.67 6.83
C LEU A 947 34.35 -11.31 5.35
N ASN A 948 33.41 -10.53 4.83
CA ASN A 948 33.49 -9.96 3.50
C ASN A 948 34.25 -8.63 3.58
N THR A 949 35.37 -8.54 2.86
CA THR A 949 35.99 -7.25 2.55
C THR A 949 35.57 -6.83 1.15
N PHE A 950 35.31 -5.54 0.99
CA PHE A 950 34.84 -4.98 -0.26
C PHE A 950 35.97 -4.20 -0.91
N ARG A 951 35.97 -4.17 -2.24
CA ARG A 951 36.83 -3.26 -3.01
C ARG A 951 35.97 -2.44 -3.94
N ASP A 952 36.31 -1.17 -3.96
CA ASP A 952 35.74 -0.18 -4.87
C ASP A 952 36.48 -0.21 -6.20
N TYR A 953 35.75 -0.46 -7.27
CA TYR A 953 36.21 -0.41 -8.66
C TYR A 953 35.62 0.79 -9.42
N SER A 954 35.05 1.75 -8.69
CA SER A 954 34.47 2.95 -9.28
C SER A 954 35.55 3.85 -9.86
N SER A 955 35.36 4.29 -11.10
CA SER A 955 36.13 5.37 -11.69
C SER A 955 35.84 6.71 -10.97
N PRO A 956 36.73 7.71 -11.06
CA PRO A 956 36.46 9.04 -10.51
C PRO A 956 35.14 9.65 -11.00
N ALA A 957 34.77 9.38 -12.26
CA ALA A 957 33.50 9.82 -12.83
C ALA A 957 32.29 9.12 -12.19
N GLN A 958 32.39 7.82 -11.91
CA GLN A 958 31.35 7.06 -11.20
C GLN A 958 31.15 7.58 -9.79
N LEU A 959 32.24 7.83 -9.04
CA LEU A 959 32.17 8.39 -7.69
C LEU A 959 31.56 9.80 -7.69
N ALA A 960 31.92 10.64 -8.66
CA ALA A 960 31.33 11.96 -8.84
C ALA A 960 29.83 11.90 -9.17
N ALA A 961 29.39 10.86 -9.90
CA ALA A 961 27.99 10.57 -10.18
C ALA A 961 27.27 9.82 -9.04
N GLY A 962 27.95 9.57 -7.92
CA GLY A 962 27.40 8.86 -6.77
C GLY A 962 27.25 7.34 -6.92
N GLN A 963 27.88 6.75 -7.94
CA GLN A 963 27.84 5.33 -8.24
C GLN A 963 28.96 4.57 -7.52
N LEU A 964 28.68 3.34 -7.12
CA LEU A 964 29.59 2.45 -6.42
C LEU A 964 29.63 1.07 -7.08
N ASN A 965 30.73 0.79 -7.77
CA ASN A 965 31.04 -0.53 -8.30
C ASN A 965 31.81 -1.33 -7.24
N LEU A 966 31.04 -1.98 -6.36
CA LEU A 966 31.57 -2.79 -5.29
C LEU A 966 31.62 -4.25 -5.67
N GLN A 967 32.77 -4.86 -5.43
CA GLN A 967 32.89 -6.31 -5.44
C GLN A 967 33.43 -6.79 -4.10
N VAL A 968 32.98 -7.96 -3.68
CA VAL A 968 33.63 -8.69 -2.59
C VAL A 968 35.04 -8.99 -3.06
N GLN A 969 36.02 -8.37 -2.40
CA GLN A 969 37.43 -8.53 -2.74
C GLN A 969 37.94 -9.85 -2.17
N HIS A 970 37.62 -10.11 -0.90
CA HIS A 970 37.95 -11.35 -0.23
C HIS A 970 36.82 -11.72 0.72
N THR A 971 36.44 -12.99 0.71
CA THR A 971 35.70 -13.60 1.81
C THR A 971 36.71 -14.37 2.65
N ARG A 972 37.08 -13.82 3.82
CA ARG A 972 37.93 -14.52 4.77
C ARG A 972 37.07 -15.48 5.55
N ARG A 973 37.21 -16.79 5.29
CA ARG A 973 36.60 -17.82 6.12
C ARG A 973 37.54 -18.24 7.23
N PHE A 974 36.99 -18.42 8.42
CA PHE A 974 37.71 -18.98 9.56
C PHE A 974 36.91 -20.14 10.13
N VAL A 975 37.61 -21.18 10.57
CA VAL A 975 37.04 -22.40 11.15
C VAL A 975 37.78 -22.67 12.45
N SER A 976 37.07 -23.00 13.52
CA SER A 976 37.70 -23.35 14.80
C SER A 976 38.25 -24.78 14.76
N ALA A 977 39.52 -24.94 15.12
CA ALA A 977 40.11 -26.23 15.47
C ALA A 977 40.29 -26.27 16.99
N THR A 978 39.60 -27.17 17.71
CA THR A 978 39.91 -27.44 19.13
C THR A 978 40.31 -28.90 19.35
N PRO A 979 41.47 -29.19 19.98
CA PRO A 979 41.75 -30.49 20.59
C PRO A 979 41.23 -30.53 22.05
N PRO A 980 40.84 -31.70 22.58
CA PRO A 980 40.42 -31.86 23.97
C PRO A 980 41.61 -31.86 24.94
N THR A 981 41.35 -31.38 26.15
CA THR A 981 42.25 -31.39 27.30
C THR A 981 42.49 -32.81 27.85
N SER A 982 43.76 -33.06 28.24
CA SER A 982 44.26 -34.08 29.18
C SER A 982 44.01 -35.58 28.89
N ALA A 983 44.87 -36.20 28.08
CA ALA A 983 45.34 -37.59 28.24
C ALA A 983 46.70 -37.77 27.52
N PRO A 984 47.62 -38.64 28.00
CA PRO A 984 48.99 -38.71 27.49
C PRO A 984 49.03 -39.22 26.05
N LEU A 985 49.88 -38.58 25.23
CA LEU A 985 50.25 -39.03 23.89
C LEU A 985 50.72 -40.49 23.91
N SER A 986 49.88 -41.41 23.46
CA SER A 986 50.33 -42.58 22.70
C SER A 986 49.14 -43.24 22.02
N SER A 987 49.27 -43.40 20.70
CA SER A 987 48.39 -44.13 19.79
C SER A 987 47.01 -43.52 19.46
N LEU A 988 46.95 -42.79 18.34
CA LEU A 988 45.81 -42.80 17.44
C LEU A 988 46.34 -42.70 16.01
N GLY A 989 45.95 -43.68 15.20
CA GLY A 989 46.46 -43.93 13.86
C GLY A 989 45.87 -43.01 12.79
N ALA A 990 46.65 -42.93 11.72
CA ALA A 990 46.37 -42.41 10.38
C ALA A 990 44.88 -42.34 10.00
N THR A 991 44.37 -41.11 9.85
CA THR A 991 43.76 -40.52 8.64
C THR A 991 43.01 -39.27 9.10
N GLY A 992 43.63 -38.09 8.95
CA GLY A 992 43.02 -36.82 9.33
C GLY A 992 43.44 -35.73 8.36
N SER A 993 42.56 -35.39 7.43
CA SER A 993 42.75 -34.25 6.53
C SER A 993 42.64 -32.94 7.32
N VAL A 994 43.57 -32.01 7.13
CA VAL A 994 43.47 -30.64 7.64
C VAL A 994 43.19 -29.71 6.47
N TYR A 995 42.13 -28.91 6.57
CA TYR A 995 41.75 -27.96 5.53
C TYR A 995 42.39 -26.59 5.80
N ALA A 996 43.25 -26.13 4.89
CA ALA A 996 43.78 -24.77 4.91
C ALA A 996 43.19 -23.98 3.73
N PHE A 997 42.39 -22.95 4.03
CA PHE A 997 41.85 -22.05 3.02
C PHE A 997 42.75 -20.82 2.91
N THR A 998 43.40 -20.65 1.76
CA THR A 998 43.99 -19.37 1.37
C THR A 998 43.23 -18.85 0.16
N ALA A 999 42.37 -17.86 0.36
CA ALA A 999 41.67 -17.21 -0.75
C ALA A 999 42.65 -16.28 -1.50
N ASP A 1000 43.34 -16.83 -2.50
CA ASP A 1000 43.74 -16.08 -3.69
C ASP A 1000 42.46 -15.66 -4.44
N SER A 1001 42.53 -14.52 -5.15
CA SER A 1001 41.59 -13.98 -6.15
C SER A 1001 40.87 -14.97 -7.11
N ARG A 1002 41.17 -16.26 -7.07
CA ARG A 1002 40.59 -17.34 -7.87
C ARG A 1002 39.74 -18.36 -7.09
N TYR A 1003 39.49 -18.14 -5.78
CA TYR A 1003 38.64 -19.01 -4.95
C TYR A 1003 39.01 -20.51 -5.02
N THR A 1004 40.31 -20.80 -5.06
CA THR A 1004 40.85 -22.16 -5.13
C THR A 1004 40.83 -22.82 -3.75
N ARG A 1005 40.04 -23.90 -3.60
CA ARG A 1005 40.14 -24.86 -2.49
C ARG A 1005 41.35 -25.75 -2.75
N THR A 1006 42.39 -25.66 -1.95
CA THR A 1006 43.53 -26.59 -1.98
C THR A 1006 43.40 -27.56 -0.81
N GLU A 1007 43.31 -28.86 -1.10
CA GLU A 1007 43.35 -29.90 -0.08
C GLU A 1007 44.81 -30.32 0.12
N VAL A 1008 45.35 -30.12 1.33
CA VAL A 1008 46.72 -30.50 1.68
C VAL A 1008 46.66 -31.49 2.83
N GLU A 1009 47.14 -32.70 2.58
CA GLU A 1009 47.29 -33.74 3.60
C GLU A 1009 48.62 -33.51 4.34
N PHE A 1010 48.56 -33.19 5.63
CA PHE A 1010 49.76 -32.97 6.46
C PHE A 1010 50.20 -34.25 7.16
N ALA A 1011 51.51 -34.40 7.33
CA ALA A 1011 52.10 -35.45 8.19
C ALA A 1011 51.75 -35.21 9.68
N PRO A 1012 51.81 -36.25 10.54
CA PRO A 1012 51.06 -36.32 11.81
C PRO A 1012 51.45 -35.36 12.96
N ASP A 1013 52.30 -34.35 12.73
CA ASP A 1013 53.05 -33.66 13.80
C ASP A 1013 52.94 -32.12 13.78
N ALA A 1014 51.86 -31.51 13.25
CA ALA A 1014 51.77 -30.04 13.13
C ALA A 1014 50.75 -29.39 14.10
N THR A 1015 51.25 -28.72 15.14
CA THR A 1015 50.50 -27.76 15.98
C THR A 1015 50.73 -26.33 15.49
N GLY A 1016 49.66 -25.54 15.27
CA GLY A 1016 49.75 -24.17 14.76
C GLY A 1016 50.08 -23.11 15.81
N TYR A 1017 50.92 -22.14 15.43
CA TYR A 1017 51.32 -20.94 16.19
C TYR A 1017 51.02 -19.67 15.38
N THR A 1018 51.07 -18.49 16.01
CA THR A 1018 51.11 -17.21 15.27
C THR A 1018 52.39 -17.11 14.43
N ALA A 1019 52.47 -16.11 13.54
CA ALA A 1019 53.64 -15.88 12.68
C ALA A 1019 54.97 -15.61 13.43
N TRP A 1020 54.96 -15.57 14.76
CA TRP A 1020 56.14 -15.41 15.63
C TRP A 1020 56.36 -16.57 16.63
N GLY A 1021 55.54 -17.63 16.62
CA GLY A 1021 55.82 -18.84 17.42
C GLY A 1021 55.32 -18.84 18.89
N GLU A 1022 54.37 -17.99 19.26
CA GLU A 1022 53.77 -18.03 20.61
C GLU A 1022 52.34 -18.61 20.63
N PRO A 1023 51.97 -19.41 21.66
CA PRO A 1023 50.61 -19.94 21.82
C PRO A 1023 49.68 -18.86 22.38
N GLN A 1024 48.55 -18.61 21.74
CA GLN A 1024 47.58 -17.63 22.23
C GLN A 1024 46.51 -18.26 23.13
N HIS A 1025 46.27 -17.62 24.28
CA HIS A 1025 45.11 -17.83 25.15
C HIS A 1025 44.40 -16.47 25.27
N PHE A 1026 43.10 -16.42 25.01
CA PHE A 1026 42.30 -15.20 25.18
C PHE A 1026 41.03 -15.48 25.99
N ARG A 1027 40.92 -14.83 27.14
CA ARG A 1027 39.67 -14.60 27.86
C ARG A 1027 39.61 -13.14 28.27
N GLY A 1028 38.54 -12.46 27.88
CA GLY A 1028 38.08 -11.18 28.43
C GLY A 1028 36.59 -11.28 28.72
N ALA A 1029 36.10 -10.54 29.71
CA ALA A 1029 34.81 -10.78 30.37
C ALA A 1029 33.55 -10.58 29.50
N ASP A 1030 33.66 -9.99 28.30
CA ASP A 1030 32.50 -9.54 27.51
C ASP A 1030 32.44 -10.10 26.06
N GLU A 1031 33.19 -11.16 25.72
CA GLU A 1031 33.07 -11.98 24.49
C GLU A 1031 32.89 -11.27 23.11
N ILE A 1032 33.38 -10.04 22.90
CA ILE A 1032 33.38 -9.38 21.58
C ILE A 1032 34.81 -9.01 21.15
N TRP A 1033 35.21 -9.47 19.96
CA TRP A 1033 36.47 -9.08 19.30
C TRP A 1033 36.30 -7.69 18.67
N THR A 1034 36.88 -6.65 19.27
CA THR A 1034 36.98 -5.33 18.62
C THR A 1034 38.39 -4.80 18.77
N THR A 1035 39.27 -5.10 17.81
CA THR A 1035 40.34 -4.22 17.30
C THR A 1035 41.13 -4.97 16.22
N LEU A 1036 41.18 -4.42 15.00
CA LEU A 1036 42.10 -4.87 13.97
C LEU A 1036 43.27 -3.87 13.93
N ASP A 1037 44.47 -4.32 14.28
CA ASP A 1037 45.70 -3.57 14.06
C ASP A 1037 46.39 -4.14 12.83
N TRP A 1038 46.34 -3.40 11.71
CA TRP A 1038 46.85 -3.85 10.42
C TRP A 1038 48.34 -3.53 10.28
N GLY A 1039 49.19 -4.51 10.58
CA GLY A 1039 50.63 -4.46 10.23
C GLY A 1039 50.85 -4.37 8.72
N THR A 1040 51.72 -3.44 8.32
CA THR A 1040 52.01 -3.06 6.93
C THR A 1040 52.67 -4.17 6.11
N GLY A 1041 52.22 -4.32 4.86
CA GLY A 1041 53.04 -4.52 3.66
C GLY A 1041 53.95 -5.76 3.55
N ALA A 1042 53.59 -6.63 2.58
CA ALA A 1042 54.39 -7.70 1.97
C ALA A 1042 54.68 -8.93 2.85
N GLN A 1043 54.13 -10.11 2.48
CA GLN A 1043 54.71 -11.48 2.62
C GLN A 1043 53.73 -12.60 2.17
N SER A 1044 52.93 -12.42 1.11
CA SER A 1044 52.06 -13.50 0.58
C SER A 1044 52.77 -14.50 -0.34
N SER A 1045 54.06 -14.31 -0.65
CA SER A 1045 54.78 -15.10 -1.67
C SER A 1045 55.67 -16.23 -1.13
N ARG A 1046 55.50 -16.70 0.12
CA ARG A 1046 56.35 -17.76 0.69
C ARG A 1046 55.68 -19.08 1.11
N LEU A 1047 54.37 -19.25 0.95
CA LEU A 1047 53.66 -20.49 1.33
C LEU A 1047 53.59 -21.57 0.23
N LEU A 1048 53.90 -21.24 -1.03
CA LEU A 1048 53.87 -22.20 -2.15
C LEU A 1048 55.18 -22.99 -2.37
N ALA A 1049 56.21 -22.78 -1.55
CA ALA A 1049 57.55 -23.33 -1.81
C ALA A 1049 57.94 -24.57 -0.97
N ARG A 1050 57.01 -25.20 -0.23
CA ARG A 1050 57.35 -26.36 0.64
C ARG A 1050 56.39 -27.55 0.59
N SER A 1051 55.79 -27.85 -0.56
CA SER A 1051 55.11 -29.13 -0.79
C SER A 1051 55.62 -29.82 -2.06
N GLN A 1052 56.89 -30.23 -2.08
CA GLN A 1052 57.32 -31.25 -3.03
C GLN A 1052 56.84 -32.62 -2.52
N GLY A 1053 55.75 -33.13 -3.11
CA GLY A 1053 55.30 -34.52 -2.91
C GLY A 1053 53.82 -34.77 -2.60
N ALA A 1054 52.96 -33.75 -2.49
CA ALA A 1054 51.54 -33.93 -2.14
C ALA A 1054 50.63 -34.08 -3.38
N LEU A 1055 49.75 -35.09 -3.37
CA LEU A 1055 48.67 -35.24 -4.34
C LEU A 1055 47.57 -34.22 -4.02
N THR A 1056 47.31 -33.28 -4.94
CA THR A 1056 46.43 -32.12 -4.67
C THR A 1056 45.22 -32.13 -5.59
N THR A 1057 44.00 -32.15 -5.04
CA THR A 1057 42.76 -31.88 -5.80
C THR A 1057 42.29 -30.46 -5.51
N THR A 1058 42.01 -29.67 -6.53
CA THR A 1058 41.59 -28.27 -6.42
C THR A 1058 40.15 -28.07 -6.86
N PHE A 1059 39.34 -27.37 -6.07
CA PHE A 1059 37.97 -27.01 -6.43
C PHE A 1059 37.84 -25.48 -6.49
N GLU A 1060 37.28 -24.93 -7.56
CA GLU A 1060 37.03 -23.50 -7.75
C GLU A 1060 35.51 -23.25 -7.74
N TYR A 1061 35.08 -22.09 -7.25
CA TYR A 1061 33.67 -21.66 -7.22
C TYR A 1061 33.55 -20.24 -7.78
N SER A 1062 32.54 -19.98 -8.62
CA SER A 1062 32.28 -18.64 -9.17
C SER A 1062 31.25 -17.83 -8.37
N GLN A 1063 30.34 -18.50 -7.63
CA GLN A 1063 29.33 -17.88 -6.76
C GLN A 1063 29.06 -18.78 -5.52
N PRO A 1064 28.93 -18.22 -4.30
CA PRO A 1064 28.54 -19.01 -3.12
C PRO A 1064 27.14 -19.63 -3.29
N LEU A 1065 26.94 -20.86 -2.82
CA LEU A 1065 25.65 -21.59 -2.79
C LEU A 1065 25.06 -22.04 -4.16
N VAL A 1066 25.81 -21.90 -5.26
CA VAL A 1066 25.36 -22.30 -6.63
C VAL A 1066 25.97 -23.65 -7.09
N GLY A 1067 27.24 -23.91 -6.76
CA GLY A 1067 27.97 -25.14 -7.12
C GLY A 1067 29.44 -24.90 -7.52
N VAL A 1068 30.24 -25.97 -7.65
CA VAL A 1068 31.67 -25.92 -8.09
C VAL A 1068 31.76 -25.48 -9.56
N SER A 1069 32.68 -24.59 -9.91
CA SER A 1069 32.90 -24.10 -11.29
C SER A 1069 34.08 -24.78 -12.00
N LYS A 1070 35.09 -25.28 -11.27
CA LYS A 1070 36.19 -26.08 -11.81
C LYS A 1070 36.72 -27.07 -10.80
N ILE A 1071 37.07 -28.27 -11.24
CA ILE A 1071 37.76 -29.29 -10.43
C ILE A 1071 39.04 -29.68 -11.15
N THR A 1072 40.18 -29.62 -10.48
CA THR A 1072 41.49 -30.10 -10.95
C THR A 1072 41.92 -31.28 -10.08
N ASP A 1073 42.21 -32.42 -10.69
CA ASP A 1073 42.63 -33.63 -9.99
C ASP A 1073 44.15 -33.64 -9.67
N PRO A 1074 44.65 -34.61 -8.89
CA PRO A 1074 46.06 -34.71 -8.52
C PRO A 1074 47.04 -34.90 -9.68
N THR A 1075 46.56 -35.25 -10.87
CA THR A 1075 47.39 -35.38 -12.09
C THR A 1075 47.51 -34.06 -12.85
N GLY A 1076 46.81 -33.01 -12.39
CA GLY A 1076 46.74 -31.71 -13.05
C GLY A 1076 45.67 -31.64 -14.15
N TYR A 1077 44.86 -32.69 -14.31
CA TYR A 1077 43.76 -32.72 -15.26
C TYR A 1077 42.52 -32.04 -14.65
N TRP A 1078 41.79 -31.21 -15.42
CA TRP A 1078 40.68 -30.42 -14.87
C TRP A 1078 39.41 -30.46 -15.70
N LYS A 1079 38.26 -30.21 -15.05
CA LYS A 1079 36.94 -30.07 -15.67
C LYS A 1079 36.28 -28.79 -15.18
N THR A 1080 35.54 -28.10 -16.04
CA THR A 1080 34.71 -26.94 -15.67
C THR A 1080 33.23 -27.29 -15.68
N TYR A 1081 32.44 -26.58 -14.86
CA TYR A 1081 31.03 -26.82 -14.61
C TYR A 1081 30.26 -25.49 -14.73
N GLU A 1082 29.17 -25.51 -15.49
CA GLU A 1082 28.32 -24.33 -15.77
C GLU A 1082 26.90 -24.61 -15.27
N TYR A 1083 26.22 -23.62 -14.69
CA TYR A 1083 24.87 -23.74 -14.10
C TYR A 1083 23.88 -22.76 -14.74
N ASP A 1084 22.58 -23.04 -14.64
CA ASP A 1084 21.50 -22.12 -15.04
C ASP A 1084 21.09 -21.15 -13.91
N GLY A 1085 20.18 -20.22 -14.21
CA GLY A 1085 19.69 -19.21 -13.24
C GLY A 1085 18.86 -19.76 -12.08
N PHE A 1086 18.61 -21.07 -12.03
CA PHE A 1086 17.96 -21.80 -10.93
C PHE A 1086 18.96 -22.67 -10.15
N ASN A 1087 20.27 -22.45 -10.34
CA ASN A 1087 21.37 -23.20 -9.72
C ASN A 1087 21.43 -24.69 -10.13
N ARG A 1088 20.94 -25.06 -11.33
CA ARG A 1088 21.01 -26.43 -11.85
C ARG A 1088 22.13 -26.58 -12.87
N LEU A 1089 22.84 -27.72 -12.86
CA LEU A 1089 24.02 -27.95 -13.72
C LEU A 1089 23.63 -28.00 -15.21
N LEU A 1090 24.23 -27.14 -16.03
CA LEU A 1090 23.98 -26.97 -17.46
C LEU A 1090 25.02 -27.71 -18.32
N ARG A 1091 26.32 -27.62 -18.01
CA ARG A 1091 27.40 -28.28 -18.79
C ARG A 1091 28.60 -28.67 -17.92
N VAL A 1092 29.30 -29.71 -18.35
CA VAL A 1092 30.64 -30.09 -17.87
C VAL A 1092 31.60 -30.13 -19.06
N LYS A 1093 32.75 -29.46 -19.00
CA LYS A 1093 33.72 -29.35 -20.10
C LYS A 1093 35.10 -29.87 -19.73
N ASP A 1094 35.84 -30.36 -20.73
CA ASP A 1094 37.25 -30.76 -20.62
C ASP A 1094 38.21 -29.56 -20.74
N PRO A 1095 39.53 -29.75 -20.53
CA PRO A 1095 40.51 -28.68 -20.65
C PRO A 1095 40.59 -28.00 -22.02
N GLN A 1096 40.10 -28.65 -23.07
CA GLN A 1096 40.05 -28.15 -24.44
C GLN A 1096 38.74 -27.43 -24.76
N GLY A 1097 37.87 -27.23 -23.76
CA GLY A 1097 36.58 -26.56 -23.91
C GLY A 1097 35.49 -27.42 -24.57
N ARG A 1098 35.75 -28.72 -24.78
CA ARG A 1098 34.76 -29.65 -25.36
C ARG A 1098 33.79 -30.08 -24.27
N SER A 1099 32.51 -30.10 -24.59
CA SER A 1099 31.48 -30.53 -23.62
C SER A 1099 31.56 -32.04 -23.43
N LEU A 1100 31.85 -32.46 -22.19
CA LEU A 1100 31.84 -33.86 -21.75
C LEU A 1100 30.42 -34.31 -21.41
N GLN A 1101 29.64 -33.41 -20.79
CA GLN A 1101 28.23 -33.62 -20.47
C GLN A 1101 27.48 -32.29 -20.64
N ALA A 1102 26.24 -32.35 -21.11
CA ALA A 1102 25.37 -31.19 -21.23
C ALA A 1102 23.95 -31.58 -20.83
N TYR A 1103 23.33 -30.75 -20.01
CA TYR A 1103 21.97 -30.90 -19.52
C TYR A 1103 21.13 -29.80 -20.13
N ARG A 1104 19.93 -30.15 -20.62
CA ARG A 1104 18.90 -29.20 -21.00
C ARG A 1104 17.67 -29.48 -20.17
N TYR A 1105 17.19 -28.46 -19.49
CA TYR A 1105 15.96 -28.50 -18.72
C TYR A 1105 14.89 -27.80 -19.56
N PHE A 1106 13.83 -28.52 -19.92
CA PHE A 1106 12.70 -27.98 -20.67
C PHE A 1106 11.43 -28.08 -19.83
N LEU A 1107 10.62 -27.04 -19.83
CA LEU A 1107 9.19 -27.15 -19.55
C LEU A 1107 8.49 -27.06 -20.91
N THR A 1108 8.36 -28.19 -21.59
CA THR A 1108 7.71 -28.22 -22.90
C THR A 1108 6.20 -28.34 -22.74
N ASN A 1109 5.46 -27.60 -23.56
CA ASN A 1109 4.07 -27.96 -23.78
C ASN A 1109 3.94 -29.20 -24.68
N SER A 1110 2.71 -29.71 -24.80
CA SER A 1110 2.35 -30.85 -25.65
C SER A 1110 2.69 -30.69 -27.15
N GLN A 1111 3.05 -29.48 -27.60
CA GLN A 1111 3.44 -29.17 -28.98
C GLN A 1111 4.97 -29.06 -29.17
N GLY A 1112 5.77 -29.31 -28.14
CA GLY A 1112 7.24 -29.21 -28.21
C GLY A 1112 7.76 -27.76 -28.25
N CYS A 1113 6.92 -26.78 -27.93
CA CYS A 1113 7.36 -25.41 -27.69
C CYS A 1113 7.94 -25.31 -26.26
N PRO A 1114 9.13 -24.71 -26.10
CA PRO A 1114 9.84 -24.61 -24.82
C PRO A 1114 9.22 -23.64 -23.83
#